data_AF-A0A9D5T9X7-F1
#
_entry.id   AF-A0A9D5T9X7-F1
#
_cell.length_a   1.000
_cell.length_b   1.000
_cell.length_c   1.000
_cell.angle_alpha   90.00
_cell.angle_beta   90.00
_cell.angle_gamma   90.00
#
_symmetry.space_group_name_H-M   'P 1'
#
loop_
_entity.id
_entity.type
_entity.pdbx_description
1 polymer ?
#
loop_
_entity_poly.entity_id
_entity_poly.type
_entity_poly.pdbx_seq_one_letter_code
_entity_poly.pdbx_strand_id
1 'polypeptide(L)'
;RFAPKIKLWLEGYHSSGWGTTLESITAPTSDNFIFGANLLNLHGLYYSTDGGFFEWAPPDFHFRMPYWDDEKSWLDKYKRLSQLLSTGKHRADAAIYYPVSSFDYGENQKSCINTTFSCAEYLFSKGVDFDFIDHQSIENSVCEDGLLKTPEESFRVLIFAGVDCIRFSALKKAEEFLKNGGKVIFCSITPFASDNAGLQDKELGDTISAMLMNPNCILAATDEIAFDFINKKVRRSFFPEYGGNTEKTYVHTRVHGDSCLYFVRYADKGSICRFESSNKFTYLLDTEKGELSLLTGIKTYDGFSYVRMPLDGNDDTLLLFTDEHIDCDKEINTLDDKEEIIKETVILADDWDFSLIPTLDNTYGDYYFPAGGMIGAEARFFDVAESQDFPENYEFFSLPYNRSEAIIKIDVPKERRALSEFVFSSPEVLSGKEFLFRGEEYKVKTEDLDDRYYYNASEYTESLYEQGHHGLKGKLYDDNIYFSSDCVFFTYVYAPEDTTAILITGNIKPEFILLDSIPLEEGTVKLKKGKHLLCVSYKYDRDEMPDYRNRGNIKRTSVHFVKENYRKNTEHLCVSSFSNPDYFRFSSSPEEKKLFCFRFNSVPAFSGFTGSFHGKLIKAYNNKEPMDISFIGQGHFGSSEYRATPKTVIPEVTEVVFFIEAEEGYENTAVIPCPVSLSSGKGKMHCTDLTLTGALINFSGKAVYEKKIKLEKLYPDERFYIDIENAATTINIEINGKTACIFTHKPFYADITEFIKNGENEIKITVSNTLCNHYSTIPSKYSNFPRDASWGLMSGVKIIITEKSL
;
A
#
# COMPACT_ATOMS: atom_id res chain seq x y z
N ARG A 1 -18.14 33.25 10.82
CA ARG A 1 -18.06 33.35 12.31
C ARG A 1 -18.37 31.97 12.88
N PHE A 2 -17.61 31.53 13.88
CA PHE A 2 -17.51 30.12 14.29
C PHE A 2 -18.79 29.57 14.96
N ALA A 3 -19.55 28.75 14.24
CA ALA A 3 -20.43 27.73 14.82
C ALA A 3 -19.57 26.67 15.54
N PRO A 4 -20.10 25.89 16.52
CA PRO A 4 -19.37 24.78 17.10
C PRO A 4 -18.92 23.82 15.99
N LYS A 5 -17.60 23.65 15.86
CA LYS A 5 -17.02 22.73 14.88
C LYS A 5 -17.04 21.32 15.47
N ILE A 6 -17.99 20.49 15.07
CA ILE A 6 -17.91 19.05 15.31
C ILE A 6 -16.77 18.51 14.45
N LYS A 7 -15.79 17.88 15.10
CA LYS A 7 -14.59 17.33 14.47
C LYS A 7 -14.68 15.82 14.51
N LEU A 8 -14.71 15.18 13.34
CA LEU A 8 -14.78 13.73 13.18
C LEU A 8 -13.53 13.25 12.45
N TRP A 9 -12.69 12.48 13.15
CA TRP A 9 -11.41 12.01 12.66
C TRP A 9 -11.55 10.71 11.86
N LEU A 10 -10.84 10.64 10.74
CA LEU A 10 -10.54 9.42 10.00
C LEU A 10 -9.09 9.06 10.27
N GLU A 11 -8.86 7.98 11.03
CA GLU A 11 -7.57 7.28 11.03
C GLU A 11 -7.57 6.29 9.86
N GLY A 12 -6.80 6.60 8.82
CA GLY A 12 -6.82 5.86 7.56
C GLY A 12 -5.55 5.06 7.29
N TYR A 13 -5.72 3.95 6.57
CA TYR A 13 -4.65 3.24 5.83
C TYR A 13 -3.56 2.56 6.65
N HIS A 14 -3.84 2.27 7.91
CA HIS A 14 -3.06 1.35 8.72
C HIS A 14 -2.76 0.05 7.96
N SER A 15 -1.48 -0.38 7.91
CA SER A 15 -1.09 -1.68 7.35
C SER A 15 -1.43 -1.87 5.85
N SER A 16 -1.60 -0.79 5.08
CA SER A 16 -1.86 -0.84 3.63
C SER A 16 -0.63 -1.22 2.79
N GLY A 17 0.57 -1.09 3.37
CA GLY A 17 1.83 -1.59 2.82
C GLY A 17 2.68 -0.54 2.10
N TRP A 18 3.94 -0.88 1.81
CA TRP A 18 4.94 0.03 1.25
C TRP A 18 4.67 0.44 -0.20
N GLY A 19 3.77 -0.29 -0.88
CA GLY A 19 3.28 -0.01 -2.23
C GLY A 19 2.10 0.97 -2.30
N THR A 20 1.63 1.49 -1.16
CA THR A 20 0.44 2.35 -1.12
C THR A 20 0.67 3.63 -1.90
N THR A 21 -0.18 3.87 -2.90
CA THR A 21 -0.19 5.07 -3.75
C THR A 21 -1.26 6.05 -3.30
N LEU A 22 -1.03 7.34 -3.54
CA LEU A 22 -2.05 8.38 -3.32
C LEU A 22 -3.32 8.10 -4.13
N GLU A 23 -3.19 7.54 -5.33
CA GLU A 23 -4.31 7.09 -6.14
C GLU A 23 -5.18 6.06 -5.40
N SER A 24 -4.56 5.02 -4.85
CA SER A 24 -5.29 3.94 -4.18
C SER A 24 -6.11 4.41 -2.96
N ILE A 25 -5.71 5.52 -2.34
CA ILE A 25 -6.37 6.07 -1.16
C ILE A 25 -7.26 7.28 -1.46
N THR A 26 -7.31 7.78 -2.71
CA THR A 26 -8.09 8.99 -3.04
C THR A 26 -9.60 8.76 -2.93
N ALA A 27 -10.14 7.76 -3.64
CA ALA A 27 -11.57 7.46 -3.59
C ALA A 27 -12.04 7.02 -2.19
N PRO A 28 -11.33 6.12 -1.47
CA PRO A 28 -11.69 5.75 -0.10
C PRO A 28 -11.65 6.92 0.88
N THR A 29 -10.70 7.86 0.76
CA THR A 29 -10.66 9.04 1.64
C THR A 29 -11.88 9.92 1.39
N SER A 30 -12.18 10.18 0.12
CA SER A 30 -13.32 11.00 -0.29
C SER A 30 -14.66 10.35 0.11
N ASP A 31 -14.75 9.02 0.10
CA ASP A 31 -15.91 8.26 0.61
C ASP A 31 -16.09 8.46 2.11
N ASN A 32 -15.02 8.36 2.90
CA ASN A 32 -15.11 8.62 4.33
C ASN A 32 -15.49 10.07 4.64
N PHE A 33 -15.04 11.04 3.84
CA PHE A 33 -15.44 12.44 4.01
C PHE A 33 -16.94 12.65 3.72
N ILE A 34 -17.50 12.00 2.69
CA ILE A 34 -18.94 12.12 2.43
C ILE A 34 -19.78 11.34 3.46
N PHE A 35 -19.21 10.31 4.10
CA PHE A 35 -19.84 9.65 5.26
C PHE A 35 -19.80 10.50 6.54
N GLY A 36 -19.11 11.65 6.54
CA GLY A 36 -19.12 12.63 7.63
C GLY A 36 -17.75 12.87 8.29
N ALA A 37 -16.68 12.16 7.88
CA ALA A 37 -15.34 12.51 8.33
C ALA A 37 -14.97 13.93 7.86
N ASN A 38 -14.31 14.69 8.71
CA ASN A 38 -13.89 16.04 8.37
C ASN A 38 -12.49 16.40 8.88
N LEU A 39 -11.76 15.43 9.43
CA LEU A 39 -10.32 15.51 9.73
C LEU A 39 -9.64 14.22 9.29
N LEU A 40 -8.61 14.34 8.46
CA LEU A 40 -7.81 13.21 8.00
C LEU A 40 -6.58 13.00 8.90
N ASN A 41 -6.34 11.76 9.29
CA ASN A 41 -5.12 11.29 9.93
C ASN A 41 -4.61 10.04 9.20
N LEU A 42 -3.47 10.17 8.52
CA LEU A 42 -2.82 9.04 7.86
C LEU A 42 -2.02 8.25 8.90
N HIS A 43 -2.32 6.97 9.07
CA HIS A 43 -1.57 6.07 9.94
C HIS A 43 -0.32 5.57 9.19
N GLY A 44 0.92 5.90 9.56
CA GLY A 44 1.43 6.80 10.60
C GLY A 44 2.81 7.33 10.21
N LEU A 45 3.54 7.94 11.14
CA LEU A 45 4.94 8.39 10.95
C LEU A 45 5.89 7.46 11.71
N TYR A 46 6.90 6.92 11.02
CA TYR A 46 7.85 6.03 11.67
C TYR A 46 9.06 6.81 12.13
N TYR A 47 9.24 6.87 13.45
CA TYR A 47 10.43 7.50 14.03
C TYR A 47 11.72 6.81 13.54
N SER A 48 11.71 5.48 13.43
CA SER A 48 12.79 4.70 12.81
C SER A 48 12.22 3.41 12.20
N THR A 49 12.88 2.93 11.16
CA THR A 49 12.64 1.63 10.51
C THR A 49 13.65 0.56 10.94
N ASP A 50 14.57 0.90 11.85
CA ASP A 50 15.59 -0.01 12.39
C ASP A 50 14.95 -1.27 13.01
N GLY A 51 15.69 -2.36 13.08
CA GLY A 51 15.28 -3.59 13.76
C GLY A 51 13.94 -4.19 13.39
N GLY A 52 13.53 -4.05 12.13
CA GLY A 52 12.27 -4.61 11.65
C GLY A 52 11.06 -3.73 11.94
N PHE A 53 11.24 -2.51 12.48
CA PHE A 53 10.13 -1.56 12.63
C PHE A 53 9.47 -1.23 11.29
N PHE A 54 10.17 -1.42 10.16
CA PHE A 54 9.57 -1.35 8.83
C PHE A 54 8.39 -2.33 8.61
N GLU A 55 8.27 -3.41 9.40
CA GLU A 55 7.16 -4.37 9.38
C GLU A 55 6.03 -4.04 10.37
N TRP A 56 6.02 -2.88 11.03
CA TRP A 56 5.06 -2.67 12.12
C TRP A 56 3.61 -2.56 11.64
N ALA A 57 3.34 -1.53 10.83
CA ALA A 57 2.05 -1.17 10.24
C ALA A 57 2.20 -0.20 9.04
N PRO A 58 3.01 -0.56 8.02
CA PRO A 58 3.36 0.36 6.93
C PRO A 58 2.13 0.74 6.10
N PRO A 59 2.18 1.85 5.35
CA PRO A 59 3.35 2.68 5.04
C PRO A 59 3.68 3.75 6.09
N ASP A 60 4.81 4.42 5.87
CA ASP A 60 5.08 5.77 6.37
C ASP A 60 4.68 6.79 5.29
N PHE A 61 3.55 7.50 5.47
CA PHE A 61 3.05 8.53 4.54
C PHE A 61 3.81 9.88 4.64
N HIS A 62 5.09 9.85 5.04
CA HIS A 62 5.87 11.07 5.22
C HIS A 62 7.14 11.07 4.37
N PHE A 63 8.20 11.70 4.89
CA PHE A 63 9.46 11.98 4.22
C PHE A 63 10.18 10.75 3.65
N ARG A 64 9.76 9.52 4.02
CA ARG A 64 10.34 8.30 3.48
C ARG A 64 9.77 7.93 2.10
N MET A 65 8.56 8.37 1.77
CA MET A 65 7.95 8.07 0.48
C MET A 65 8.56 8.90 -0.63
N PRO A 66 8.92 8.31 -1.79
CA PRO A 66 9.46 9.07 -2.91
C PRO A 66 8.51 10.16 -3.43
N TYR A 67 7.20 9.96 -3.28
CA TYR A 67 6.16 10.94 -3.65
C TYR A 67 5.90 12.04 -2.61
N TRP A 68 6.65 12.09 -1.49
CA TRP A 68 6.37 13.00 -0.36
C TRP A 68 6.21 14.48 -0.77
N ASP A 69 7.07 14.99 -1.66
CA ASP A 69 6.97 16.39 -2.12
C ASP A 69 5.65 16.65 -2.88
N ASP A 70 5.21 15.66 -3.64
CA ASP A 70 4.02 15.74 -4.50
C ASP A 70 2.73 15.55 -3.67
N GLU A 71 2.81 14.82 -2.54
CA GLU A 71 1.70 14.57 -1.61
C GLU A 71 1.09 15.84 -1.03
N LYS A 72 1.85 16.94 -0.93
CA LYS A 72 1.32 18.23 -0.49
C LYS A 72 0.08 18.65 -1.29
N SER A 73 0.08 18.40 -2.61
CA SER A 73 -1.06 18.75 -3.48
C SER A 73 -2.32 17.96 -3.09
N TRP A 74 -2.16 16.67 -2.83
CA TRP A 74 -3.22 15.78 -2.34
C TRP A 74 -3.72 16.19 -0.95
N LEU A 75 -2.81 16.52 -0.02
CA LEU A 75 -3.18 16.99 1.33
C LEU A 75 -3.90 18.34 1.31
N ASP A 76 -3.55 19.25 0.39
CA ASP A 76 -4.24 20.54 0.25
C ASP A 76 -5.72 20.35 -0.14
N LYS A 77 -6.05 19.32 -0.94
CA LYS A 77 -7.44 18.93 -1.20
C LYS A 77 -8.20 18.58 0.06
N TYR A 78 -7.69 17.63 0.86
CA TYR A 78 -8.39 17.21 2.08
C TYR A 78 -8.37 18.27 3.17
N LYS A 79 -7.37 19.15 3.20
CA LYS A 79 -7.38 20.35 4.04
C LYS A 79 -8.56 21.28 3.68
N ARG A 80 -8.82 21.53 2.40
CA ARG A 80 -9.96 22.33 1.94
C ARG A 80 -11.29 21.64 2.29
N LEU A 81 -11.41 20.34 2.03
CA LEU A 81 -12.57 19.54 2.44
C LEU A 81 -12.80 19.60 3.96
N SER A 82 -11.75 19.39 4.76
CA SER A 82 -11.81 19.48 6.22
C SER A 82 -12.30 20.83 6.69
N GLN A 83 -11.83 21.92 6.09
CA GLN A 83 -12.28 23.27 6.42
C GLN A 83 -13.75 23.49 6.10
N LEU A 84 -14.20 23.05 4.92
CA LEU A 84 -15.58 23.20 4.46
C LEU A 84 -16.54 22.34 5.29
N LEU A 85 -16.26 21.05 5.46
CA LEU A 85 -17.12 20.10 6.18
C LEU A 85 -17.08 20.27 7.71
N SER A 86 -16.09 20.95 8.27
CA SER A 86 -16.09 21.32 9.70
C SER A 86 -16.92 22.58 10.00
N THR A 87 -17.42 23.30 8.99
CA THR A 87 -18.12 24.58 9.15
C THR A 87 -19.63 24.40 9.08
N GLY A 88 -20.40 25.08 9.94
CA GLY A 88 -21.86 24.93 10.02
C GLY A 88 -22.31 23.75 10.86
N LYS A 89 -23.53 23.27 10.60
CA LYS A 89 -24.13 22.04 11.16
C LYS A 89 -24.42 21.06 10.03
N HIS A 90 -24.35 19.76 10.31
CA HIS A 90 -24.83 18.77 9.36
C HIS A 90 -26.36 18.82 9.34
N ARG A 91 -26.94 18.29 8.26
CA ARG A 91 -28.38 18.27 8.05
C ARG A 91 -28.73 16.98 7.33
N ALA A 92 -29.14 15.99 8.10
CA ALA A 92 -29.72 14.76 7.59
C ALA A 92 -31.26 14.81 7.54
N ASP A 93 -31.85 14.10 6.57
CA ASP A 93 -33.31 13.99 6.44
C ASP A 93 -33.89 12.89 7.34
N ALA A 94 -33.09 11.86 7.61
CA ALA A 94 -33.50 10.65 8.32
C ALA A 94 -32.65 10.39 9.56
N ALA A 95 -33.26 9.77 10.57
CA ALA A 95 -32.56 9.16 11.69
C ALA A 95 -32.82 7.65 11.69
N ILE A 96 -31.77 6.84 11.77
CA ILE A 96 -31.87 5.38 11.87
C ILE A 96 -31.53 4.97 13.31
N TYR A 97 -32.46 4.30 13.97
CA TYR A 97 -32.25 3.80 15.32
C TYR A 97 -31.13 2.75 15.35
N TYR A 98 -30.09 3.00 16.16
CA TYR A 98 -28.99 2.04 16.30
C TYR A 98 -29.43 0.82 17.14
N PRO A 99 -29.31 -0.42 16.64
CA PRO A 99 -30.06 -1.59 17.13
C PRO A 99 -29.45 -2.24 18.38
N VAL A 100 -28.94 -1.45 19.33
CA VAL A 100 -28.26 -1.98 20.55
C VAL A 100 -29.17 -2.90 21.34
N SER A 101 -30.44 -2.51 21.54
CA SER A 101 -31.41 -3.32 22.29
C SER A 101 -31.66 -4.69 21.67
N SER A 102 -31.75 -4.76 20.34
CA SER A 102 -31.86 -6.01 19.58
C SER A 102 -30.58 -6.84 19.63
N PHE A 103 -29.42 -6.19 19.59
CA PHE A 103 -28.14 -6.87 19.74
C PHE A 103 -27.99 -7.50 21.14
N ASP A 104 -28.30 -6.75 22.19
CA ASP A 104 -28.22 -7.21 23.59
C ASP A 104 -29.24 -8.32 23.90
N TYR A 105 -30.40 -8.33 23.22
CA TYR A 105 -31.40 -9.39 23.33
C TYR A 105 -30.86 -10.77 22.88
N GLY A 106 -29.87 -10.81 21.98
CA GLY A 106 -29.04 -12.00 21.73
C GLY A 106 -29.54 -12.98 20.66
N GLU A 107 -30.85 -13.10 20.42
CA GLU A 107 -31.39 -14.14 19.51
C GLU A 107 -31.07 -13.88 18.03
N ASN A 108 -30.99 -12.61 17.60
CA ASN A 108 -30.84 -12.22 16.19
C ASN A 108 -29.67 -11.26 15.92
N GLN A 109 -28.63 -11.25 16.75
CA GLN A 109 -27.51 -10.29 16.73
C GLN A 109 -26.94 -9.97 15.34
N LYS A 110 -26.66 -10.99 14.53
CA LYS A 110 -26.13 -10.78 13.17
C LYS A 110 -27.18 -10.22 12.22
N SER A 111 -28.42 -10.68 12.34
CA SER A 111 -29.51 -10.31 11.45
C SER A 111 -29.95 -8.85 11.66
N CYS A 112 -30.06 -8.39 12.91
CA CYS A 112 -30.43 -7.01 13.21
C CYS A 112 -29.36 -6.02 12.75
N ILE A 113 -28.07 -6.31 12.98
CA ILE A 113 -26.94 -5.54 12.45
C ILE A 113 -27.00 -5.50 10.93
N ASN A 114 -27.02 -6.65 10.27
CA ASN A 114 -27.01 -6.70 8.81
C ASN A 114 -28.19 -5.94 8.20
N THR A 115 -29.41 -6.13 8.72
CA THR A 115 -30.61 -5.43 8.23
C THR A 115 -30.48 -3.91 8.42
N THR A 116 -29.97 -3.46 9.56
CA THR A 116 -29.77 -2.03 9.83
C THR A 116 -28.78 -1.41 8.85
N PHE A 117 -27.60 -2.02 8.72
CA PHE A 117 -26.54 -1.47 7.86
C PHE A 117 -26.88 -1.61 6.37
N SER A 118 -27.55 -2.68 5.93
CA SER A 118 -28.03 -2.78 4.54
C SER A 118 -29.08 -1.71 4.22
N CYS A 119 -30.01 -1.44 5.14
CA CYS A 119 -30.99 -0.36 4.97
C CYS A 119 -30.30 1.01 4.88
N ALA A 120 -29.32 1.25 5.76
CA ALA A 120 -28.50 2.46 5.78
C ALA A 120 -27.72 2.65 4.47
N GLU A 121 -26.97 1.64 4.02
CA GLU A 121 -26.22 1.65 2.76
C GLU A 121 -27.13 1.89 1.55
N TYR A 122 -28.28 1.21 1.52
CA TYR A 122 -29.27 1.37 0.45
C TYR A 122 -29.81 2.81 0.41
N LEU A 123 -30.27 3.35 1.53
CA LEU A 123 -30.79 4.72 1.61
C LEU A 123 -29.73 5.76 1.23
N PHE A 124 -28.50 5.60 1.72
CA PHE A 124 -27.39 6.50 1.36
C PHE A 124 -27.14 6.48 -0.14
N SER A 125 -27.14 5.30 -0.77
CA SER A 125 -26.97 5.13 -2.22
C SER A 125 -28.05 5.78 -3.07
N LYS A 126 -29.20 6.16 -2.49
CA LYS A 126 -30.29 6.87 -3.17
C LYS A 126 -30.35 8.37 -2.82
N GLY A 127 -29.28 8.90 -2.23
CA GLY A 127 -29.18 10.29 -1.81
C GLY A 127 -30.11 10.63 -0.63
N VAL A 128 -30.34 9.69 0.29
CA VAL A 128 -31.00 9.95 1.57
C VAL A 128 -29.92 10.02 2.65
N ASP A 129 -29.57 11.25 3.05
CA ASP A 129 -28.63 11.51 4.14
C ASP A 129 -29.28 11.20 5.50
N PHE A 130 -28.53 10.57 6.41
CA PHE A 130 -29.04 10.11 7.70
C PHE A 130 -27.96 10.12 8.79
N ASP A 131 -28.41 10.13 10.05
CA ASP A 131 -27.60 9.79 11.21
C ASP A 131 -28.08 8.51 11.90
N PHE A 132 -27.14 7.75 12.47
CA PHE A 132 -27.50 6.76 13.48
C PHE A 132 -27.81 7.46 14.81
N ILE A 133 -28.96 7.14 15.40
CA ILE A 133 -29.43 7.76 16.64
C ILE A 133 -29.66 6.70 17.72
N ASP A 134 -29.25 6.99 18.95
CA ASP A 134 -29.50 6.14 20.11
C ASP A 134 -30.85 6.49 20.80
N HIS A 135 -31.31 5.61 21.67
CA HIS A 135 -32.58 5.78 22.39
C HIS A 135 -32.66 7.05 23.25
N GLN A 136 -31.57 7.45 23.91
CA GLN A 136 -31.57 8.64 24.79
C GLN A 136 -31.68 9.91 23.96
N SER A 137 -30.99 9.96 22.83
CA SER A 137 -31.09 11.08 21.88
C SER A 137 -32.51 11.22 21.31
N ILE A 138 -33.18 10.09 21.01
CA ILE A 138 -34.61 10.10 20.65
C ILE A 138 -35.44 10.64 21.82
N GLU A 139 -35.35 10.05 23.01
CA GLU A 139 -36.17 10.42 24.16
C GLU A 139 -36.08 11.89 24.56
N ASN A 140 -34.87 12.46 24.47
CA ASN A 140 -34.60 13.86 24.79
C ASN A 140 -34.95 14.84 23.66
N SER A 141 -35.39 14.34 22.50
CA SER A 141 -35.77 15.18 21.36
C SER A 141 -37.12 15.87 21.57
N VAL A 142 -37.29 16.99 20.85
CA VAL A 142 -38.55 17.75 20.78
C VAL A 142 -39.23 17.46 19.45
N CYS A 143 -40.49 17.02 19.51
CA CYS A 143 -41.32 16.76 18.34
C CYS A 143 -42.17 18.00 18.00
N GLU A 144 -41.84 18.69 16.92
CA GLU A 144 -42.54 19.93 16.51
C GLU A 144 -42.49 20.09 14.99
N ASP A 145 -43.61 20.53 14.38
CA ASP A 145 -43.74 20.78 12.93
C ASP A 145 -43.32 19.61 12.02
N GLY A 146 -43.59 18.38 12.46
CA GLY A 146 -43.21 17.16 11.76
C GLY A 146 -41.71 16.87 11.76
N LEU A 147 -40.94 17.51 12.66
CA LEU A 147 -39.52 17.30 12.86
C LEU A 147 -39.24 16.68 14.24
N LEU A 148 -38.27 15.76 14.28
CA LEU A 148 -37.66 15.23 15.48
C LEU A 148 -36.39 16.05 15.75
N LYS A 149 -36.47 17.04 16.66
CA LYS A 149 -35.40 18.01 16.90
C LYS A 149 -34.51 17.54 18.05
N THR A 150 -33.24 17.29 17.77
CA THR A 150 -32.20 17.12 18.81
C THR A 150 -31.51 18.48 19.04
N PRO A 151 -30.61 18.62 20.03
CA PRO A 151 -29.86 19.87 20.21
C PRO A 151 -29.02 20.27 18.98
N GLU A 152 -28.56 19.28 18.22
CA GLU A 152 -27.65 19.51 17.10
C GLU A 152 -28.32 19.45 15.73
N GLU A 153 -29.30 18.56 15.55
CA GLU A 153 -29.85 18.11 14.27
C GLU A 153 -31.40 18.12 14.30
N SER A 154 -32.04 17.95 13.14
CA SER A 154 -33.50 17.79 13.05
C SER A 154 -33.89 16.87 11.92
N PHE A 155 -34.65 15.82 12.23
CA PHE A 155 -34.97 14.75 11.29
C PHE A 155 -36.44 14.76 10.87
N ARG A 156 -36.72 14.40 9.61
CA ARG A 156 -38.07 14.32 9.03
C ARG A 156 -38.65 12.91 9.08
N VAL A 157 -37.80 11.89 9.22
CA VAL A 157 -38.19 10.48 9.32
C VAL A 157 -37.35 9.76 10.36
N LEU A 158 -37.99 8.88 11.14
CA LEU A 158 -37.35 7.98 12.10
C LEU A 158 -37.53 6.53 11.65
N ILE A 159 -36.43 5.79 11.54
CA ILE A 159 -36.39 4.45 10.95
C ILE A 159 -35.91 3.44 11.99
N PHE A 160 -36.67 2.35 12.14
CA PHE A 160 -36.32 1.19 12.95
C PHE A 160 -36.08 0.01 12.02
N ALA A 161 -34.83 -0.22 11.63
CA ALA A 161 -34.47 -1.32 10.73
C ALA A 161 -33.98 -2.53 11.50
N GLY A 162 -34.60 -3.70 11.30
CA GLY A 162 -34.19 -4.93 11.98
C GLY A 162 -34.32 -4.90 13.51
N VAL A 163 -35.19 -4.04 14.05
CA VAL A 163 -35.38 -3.85 15.49
C VAL A 163 -36.50 -4.76 16.00
N ASP A 164 -36.13 -5.89 16.60
CA ASP A 164 -37.04 -6.83 17.27
C ASP A 164 -37.26 -6.52 18.76
N CYS A 165 -36.31 -5.82 19.39
CA CYS A 165 -36.33 -5.40 20.78
C CYS A 165 -36.01 -3.90 20.88
N ILE A 166 -36.82 -3.15 21.63
CA ILE A 166 -36.72 -1.68 21.68
C ILE A 166 -36.86 -1.14 23.11
N ARG A 167 -36.24 0.01 23.40
CA ARG A 167 -36.58 0.81 24.57
C ARG A 167 -38.00 1.36 24.44
N PHE A 168 -38.88 1.03 25.37
CA PHE A 168 -40.30 1.38 25.27
C PHE A 168 -40.50 2.90 25.18
N SER A 169 -39.71 3.66 25.92
CA SER A 169 -39.63 5.13 25.88
C SER A 169 -39.31 5.68 24.48
N ALA A 170 -38.39 5.05 23.74
CA ALA A 170 -38.08 5.44 22.36
C ALA A 170 -39.29 5.21 21.43
N LEU A 171 -40.05 4.12 21.61
CA LEU A 171 -41.30 3.91 20.85
C LEU A 171 -42.35 4.98 21.20
N LYS A 172 -42.53 5.31 22.48
CA LYS A 172 -43.49 6.35 22.91
C LYS A 172 -43.14 7.72 22.30
N LYS A 173 -41.85 8.04 22.21
CA LYS A 173 -41.40 9.24 21.51
C LYS A 173 -41.63 9.17 20.00
N ALA A 174 -41.45 8.01 19.36
CA ALA A 174 -41.79 7.82 17.94
C ALA A 174 -43.31 8.01 17.69
N GLU A 175 -44.16 7.57 18.62
CA GLU A 175 -45.60 7.82 18.58
C GLU A 175 -45.92 9.33 18.69
N GLU A 176 -45.25 10.06 19.60
CA GLU A 176 -45.34 11.51 19.73
C GLU A 176 -44.91 12.22 18.44
N PHE A 177 -43.80 11.79 17.85
CA PHE A 177 -43.27 12.32 16.59
C PHE A 177 -44.29 12.16 15.44
N LEU A 178 -44.88 10.97 15.33
CA LEU A 178 -45.91 10.65 14.34
C LEU A 178 -47.17 11.53 14.50
N LYS A 179 -47.61 11.77 15.75
CA LYS A 179 -48.74 12.67 16.06
C LYS A 179 -48.47 14.13 15.66
N ASN A 180 -47.21 14.55 15.67
CA ASN A 180 -46.79 15.88 15.23
C ASN A 180 -46.50 15.96 13.72
N GLY A 181 -46.85 14.93 12.93
CA GLY A 181 -46.69 14.93 11.47
C GLY A 181 -45.35 14.36 10.97
N GLY A 182 -44.53 13.84 11.88
CA GLY A 182 -43.33 13.07 11.59
C GLY A 182 -43.63 11.75 10.88
N LYS A 183 -42.60 11.14 10.29
CA LYS A 183 -42.72 9.88 9.54
C LYS A 183 -41.97 8.79 10.29
N VAL A 184 -42.58 7.61 10.43
CA VAL A 184 -41.96 6.46 11.11
C VAL A 184 -41.94 5.26 10.17
N ILE A 185 -40.80 4.59 10.07
CA ILE A 185 -40.66 3.40 9.22
C ILE A 185 -40.11 2.26 10.08
N PHE A 186 -40.78 1.11 10.04
CA PHE A 186 -40.23 -0.15 10.51
C PHE A 186 -39.75 -0.94 9.29
N CYS A 187 -38.46 -1.29 9.21
CA CYS A 187 -37.92 -2.08 8.10
C CYS A 187 -37.76 -3.55 8.52
N SER A 188 -38.27 -4.44 7.68
CA SER A 188 -38.29 -5.91 7.83
C SER A 188 -39.17 -6.44 8.96
N ILE A 189 -39.09 -5.87 10.16
CA ILE A 189 -39.80 -6.34 11.36
C ILE A 189 -40.26 -5.17 12.24
N THR A 190 -41.29 -5.42 13.04
CA THR A 190 -41.69 -4.52 14.13
C THR A 190 -41.22 -5.08 15.47
N PRO A 191 -40.85 -4.22 16.45
CA PRO A 191 -40.46 -4.71 17.76
C PRO A 191 -41.57 -5.55 18.41
N PHE A 192 -41.20 -6.70 18.95
CA PHE A 192 -42.10 -7.58 19.72
C PHE A 192 -41.62 -7.79 21.17
N ALA A 193 -40.45 -7.25 21.51
CA ALA A 193 -39.92 -7.20 22.86
C ALA A 193 -39.57 -5.76 23.27
N SER A 194 -39.70 -5.47 24.57
CA SER A 194 -39.32 -4.18 25.15
C SER A 194 -38.76 -4.34 26.57
N ASP A 195 -38.17 -3.28 27.09
CA ASP A 195 -37.77 -3.21 28.51
C ASP A 195 -38.91 -2.84 29.47
N ASN A 196 -40.12 -2.61 28.97
CA ASN A 196 -41.32 -2.40 29.78
C ASN A 196 -41.90 -3.72 30.29
N ALA A 197 -42.07 -4.72 29.40
CA ALA A 197 -42.66 -6.03 29.77
C ALA A 197 -41.95 -7.26 29.18
N GLY A 198 -40.79 -7.11 28.52
CA GLY A 198 -40.05 -8.22 27.93
C GLY A 198 -40.70 -8.73 26.64
N LEU A 199 -40.70 -10.05 26.44
CA LEU A 199 -41.29 -10.69 25.27
C LEU A 199 -42.82 -10.54 25.23
N GLN A 200 -43.36 -10.28 24.05
CA GLN A 200 -44.82 -10.18 23.81
C GLN A 200 -45.49 -9.09 24.67
N ASP A 201 -44.81 -7.96 24.84
CA ASP A 201 -45.38 -6.77 25.48
C ASP A 201 -46.66 -6.34 24.73
N LYS A 202 -47.81 -6.50 25.40
CA LYS A 202 -49.11 -6.17 24.81
C LYS A 202 -49.26 -4.67 24.54
N GLU A 203 -48.72 -3.82 25.40
CA GLU A 203 -48.80 -2.37 25.24
C GLU A 203 -47.94 -1.90 24.06
N LEU A 204 -46.76 -2.52 23.89
CA LEU A 204 -45.91 -2.36 22.71
C LEU A 204 -46.68 -2.71 21.43
N GLY A 205 -47.28 -3.91 21.38
CA GLY A 205 -48.02 -4.39 20.22
C GLY A 205 -49.24 -3.54 19.87
N ASP A 206 -50.02 -3.12 20.89
CA ASP A 206 -51.17 -2.22 20.72
C ASP A 206 -50.72 -0.84 20.19
N THR A 207 -49.59 -0.31 20.70
CA THR A 207 -49.03 0.98 20.26
C THR A 207 -48.56 0.91 18.81
N ILE A 208 -47.80 -0.11 18.43
CA ILE A 208 -47.34 -0.30 17.04
C ILE A 208 -48.52 -0.47 16.08
N SER A 209 -49.53 -1.26 16.47
CA SER A 209 -50.74 -1.44 15.65
C SER A 209 -51.46 -0.11 15.43
N ALA A 210 -51.54 0.74 16.46
CA ALA A 210 -52.10 2.08 16.34
C ALA A 210 -51.27 3.00 15.44
N MET A 211 -49.94 2.95 15.54
CA MET A 211 -49.04 3.71 14.68
C MET A 211 -49.21 3.32 13.20
N LEU A 212 -49.28 2.02 12.88
CA LEU A 212 -49.43 1.50 11.51
C LEU A 212 -50.77 1.87 10.84
N MET A 213 -51.79 2.30 11.60
CA MET A 213 -53.00 2.87 11.03
C MET A 213 -52.82 4.31 10.52
N ASN A 214 -51.74 4.98 10.89
CA ASN A 214 -51.43 6.34 10.43
C ASN A 214 -50.74 6.30 9.04
N PRO A 215 -51.17 7.11 8.06
CA PRO A 215 -50.58 7.13 6.71
C PRO A 215 -49.11 7.60 6.66
N ASN A 216 -48.58 8.17 7.76
CA ASN A 216 -47.17 8.54 7.90
C ASN A 216 -46.33 7.46 8.60
N CYS A 217 -46.88 6.28 8.87
CA CYS A 217 -46.16 5.13 9.42
C CYS A 217 -46.31 3.91 8.52
N ILE A 218 -45.23 3.17 8.27
CA ILE A 218 -45.27 1.93 7.49
C ILE A 218 -44.41 0.83 8.11
N LEU A 219 -44.78 -0.43 7.81
CA LEU A 219 -43.88 -1.58 7.86
C LEU A 219 -43.40 -1.85 6.43
N ALA A 220 -42.14 -1.52 6.15
CA ALA A 220 -41.49 -1.76 4.87
C ALA A 220 -40.92 -3.19 4.85
N ALA A 221 -41.36 -4.01 3.88
CA ALA A 221 -40.84 -5.37 3.73
C ALA A 221 -39.44 -5.43 3.10
N THR A 222 -39.03 -4.36 2.40
CA THR A 222 -37.72 -4.22 1.77
C THR A 222 -37.23 -2.77 1.85
N ASP A 223 -35.94 -2.56 1.61
CA ASP A 223 -35.31 -1.23 1.63
C ASP A 223 -35.84 -0.33 0.50
N GLU A 224 -36.21 -0.90 -0.65
CA GLU A 224 -36.87 -0.19 -1.76
C GLU A 224 -38.19 0.43 -1.29
N ILE A 225 -39.00 -0.31 -0.51
CA ILE A 225 -40.30 0.18 -0.03
C ILE A 225 -40.10 1.33 0.98
N ALA A 226 -39.09 1.22 1.83
CA ALA A 226 -38.72 2.29 2.76
C ALA A 226 -38.29 3.55 1.98
N PHE A 227 -37.40 3.39 1.00
CA PHE A 227 -36.96 4.49 0.13
C PHE A 227 -38.13 5.12 -0.64
N ASP A 228 -39.00 4.32 -1.25
CA ASP A 228 -40.16 4.79 -2.00
C ASP A 228 -41.09 5.64 -1.14
N PHE A 229 -41.28 5.23 0.12
CA PHE A 229 -42.07 5.98 1.08
C PHE A 229 -41.41 7.32 1.40
N ILE A 230 -40.11 7.33 1.70
CA ILE A 230 -39.35 8.57 1.94
C ILE A 230 -39.44 9.48 0.71
N ASN A 231 -39.15 8.97 -0.48
CA ASN A 231 -39.13 9.74 -1.71
C ASN A 231 -40.50 10.37 -2.05
N LYS A 232 -41.62 9.70 -1.71
CA LYS A 232 -42.99 10.19 -1.96
C LYS A 232 -43.52 11.12 -0.85
N LYS A 233 -43.11 10.92 0.40
CA LYS A 233 -43.74 11.56 1.58
C LYS A 233 -42.86 12.57 2.30
N VAL A 234 -41.56 12.56 2.05
CA VAL A 234 -40.58 13.42 2.72
C VAL A 234 -40.08 14.47 1.74
N ARG A 235 -40.15 15.74 2.15
CA ARG A 235 -39.47 16.83 1.46
C ARG A 235 -37.99 16.77 1.81
N ARG A 236 -37.23 15.98 1.05
CA ARG A 236 -35.79 15.78 1.25
C ARG A 236 -34.99 17.02 0.87
N SER A 237 -33.80 17.12 1.41
CA SER A 237 -32.82 18.16 1.11
C SER A 237 -32.17 18.03 -0.27
N PHE A 238 -32.18 16.81 -0.84
CA PHE A 238 -31.53 16.44 -2.11
C PHE A 238 -32.28 15.31 -2.83
N PHE A 239 -32.29 15.35 -4.16
CA PHE A 239 -32.81 14.29 -5.03
C PHE A 239 -31.93 14.13 -6.29
N PRO A 240 -31.47 12.90 -6.63
CA PRO A 240 -31.03 12.59 -7.98
C PRO A 240 -32.26 12.44 -8.89
N GLU A 241 -32.41 13.25 -9.94
CA GLU A 241 -33.65 13.34 -10.74
C GLU A 241 -33.56 12.62 -12.09
N TYR A 242 -32.66 13.07 -12.99
CA TYR A 242 -32.69 12.64 -14.39
C TYR A 242 -31.29 12.47 -15.00
N GLY A 243 -31.17 11.54 -15.95
CA GLY A 243 -30.05 11.48 -16.90
C GLY A 243 -28.70 11.01 -16.33
N GLY A 244 -28.68 10.40 -15.15
CA GLY A 244 -27.47 9.85 -14.53
C GLY A 244 -27.75 8.58 -13.73
N ASN A 245 -26.70 8.09 -13.06
CA ASN A 245 -26.73 6.92 -12.20
C ASN A 245 -27.79 7.04 -11.10
N THR A 246 -28.75 6.12 -11.09
CA THR A 246 -29.78 6.01 -10.03
C THR A 246 -29.49 4.88 -9.04
N GLU A 247 -28.43 4.11 -9.28
CA GLU A 247 -28.00 3.01 -8.41
C GLU A 247 -27.20 3.52 -7.22
N LYS A 248 -26.32 4.51 -7.42
CA LYS A 248 -25.44 5.06 -6.38
C LYS A 248 -25.27 6.57 -6.54
N THR A 249 -25.78 7.36 -5.60
CA THR A 249 -25.52 8.80 -5.46
C THR A 249 -25.50 9.14 -3.98
N TYR A 250 -24.40 9.73 -3.52
CA TYR A 250 -24.20 10.10 -2.12
C TYR A 250 -24.31 11.62 -1.96
N VAL A 251 -24.83 12.04 -0.82
CA VAL A 251 -24.93 13.47 -0.47
C VAL A 251 -24.63 13.66 1.01
N HIS A 252 -23.86 14.70 1.31
CA HIS A 252 -23.65 15.20 2.66
C HIS A 252 -23.94 16.70 2.69
N THR A 253 -24.80 17.13 3.60
CA THR A 253 -25.27 18.53 3.62
C THR A 253 -24.82 19.29 4.86
N ARG A 254 -24.28 20.49 4.67
CA ARG A 254 -23.87 21.40 5.75
C ARG A 254 -24.60 22.73 5.64
N VAL A 255 -25.15 23.24 6.74
CA VAL A 255 -25.87 24.53 6.78
C VAL A 255 -25.17 25.50 7.73
N HIS A 256 -25.00 26.75 7.29
CA HIS A 256 -24.45 27.82 8.12
C HIS A 256 -25.17 29.15 7.86
N GLY A 257 -26.00 29.58 8.81
CA GLY A 257 -26.92 30.70 8.57
C GLY A 257 -27.84 30.37 7.41
N ASP A 258 -27.91 31.26 6.42
CA ASP A 258 -28.68 31.02 5.20
C ASP A 258 -27.88 30.27 4.11
N SER A 259 -26.60 29.99 4.32
CA SER A 259 -25.80 29.24 3.34
C SER A 259 -25.97 27.73 3.49
N CYS A 260 -26.01 27.02 2.37
CA CYS A 260 -26.07 25.56 2.32
C CYS A 260 -24.97 25.01 1.41
N LEU A 261 -24.13 24.13 1.94
CA LEU A 261 -23.11 23.40 1.21
C LEU A 261 -23.57 21.96 1.01
N TYR A 262 -23.60 21.52 -0.24
CA TYR A 262 -23.86 20.13 -0.60
C TYR A 262 -22.56 19.52 -1.12
N PHE A 263 -22.12 18.43 -0.49
CA PHE A 263 -21.08 17.57 -1.02
C PHE A 263 -21.74 16.36 -1.65
N VAL A 264 -21.59 16.21 -2.96
CA VAL A 264 -22.23 15.17 -3.78
C VAL A 264 -21.14 14.31 -4.43
N ARG A 265 -21.32 12.98 -4.37
CA ARG A 265 -20.51 12.02 -5.13
C ARG A 265 -21.41 11.02 -5.83
N TYR A 266 -20.90 10.43 -6.89
CA TYR A 266 -21.54 9.43 -7.77
C TYR A 266 -22.73 9.96 -8.56
N ALA A 267 -22.84 11.28 -8.74
CA ALA A 267 -23.78 11.87 -9.69
C ALA A 267 -23.04 12.16 -11.01
N ASP A 268 -23.44 11.50 -12.09
CA ASP A 268 -22.74 11.61 -13.37
C ASP A 268 -22.79 13.03 -13.94
N LYS A 269 -21.72 13.42 -14.63
CA LYS A 269 -21.66 14.69 -15.36
C LYS A 269 -22.83 14.80 -16.32
N GLY A 270 -23.47 15.96 -16.32
CA GLY A 270 -24.62 16.23 -17.19
C GLY A 270 -25.97 15.73 -16.66
N SER A 271 -25.98 14.88 -15.62
CA SER A 271 -27.22 14.50 -14.91
C SER A 271 -27.81 15.69 -14.15
N ILE A 272 -29.10 15.62 -13.80
CA ILE A 272 -29.79 16.67 -13.05
C ILE A 272 -30.02 16.20 -11.63
N CYS A 273 -29.52 16.98 -10.67
CA CYS A 273 -29.84 16.85 -9.26
C CYS A 273 -30.66 18.06 -8.79
N ARG A 274 -31.57 17.79 -7.84
CA ARG A 274 -32.45 18.79 -7.24
C ARG A 274 -32.08 19.02 -5.78
N PHE A 275 -31.93 20.30 -5.40
CA PHE A 275 -31.44 20.74 -4.10
C PHE A 275 -32.47 21.64 -3.41
N GLU A 276 -32.76 21.41 -2.13
CA GLU A 276 -33.63 22.27 -1.30
C GLU A 276 -32.94 23.59 -0.93
N SER A 277 -32.64 24.38 -1.95
CA SER A 277 -32.04 25.72 -1.88
C SER A 277 -32.37 26.44 -3.17
N SER A 278 -33.25 27.44 -3.15
CA SER A 278 -33.72 28.14 -4.35
C SER A 278 -33.39 29.63 -4.30
N ASN A 279 -33.23 30.23 -5.49
CA ASN A 279 -32.98 31.66 -5.69
C ASN A 279 -31.71 32.16 -4.98
N LYS A 280 -30.67 31.32 -4.92
CA LYS A 280 -29.36 31.62 -4.34
C LYS A 280 -28.28 31.64 -5.41
N PHE A 281 -27.19 32.35 -5.16
CA PHE A 281 -25.96 32.15 -5.92
C PHE A 281 -25.43 30.75 -5.63
N THR A 282 -25.07 30.03 -6.69
CA THR A 282 -24.55 28.66 -6.58
C THR A 282 -23.12 28.62 -7.10
N TYR A 283 -22.20 28.18 -6.25
CA TYR A 283 -20.80 28.06 -6.60
C TYR A 283 -20.34 26.60 -6.57
N LEU A 284 -19.53 26.21 -7.55
CA LEU A 284 -18.72 24.99 -7.51
C LEU A 284 -17.39 25.31 -6.83
N LEU A 285 -17.06 24.53 -5.80
CA LEU A 285 -15.81 24.64 -5.06
C LEU A 285 -14.90 23.50 -5.51
N ASP A 286 -13.89 23.81 -6.33
CA ASP A 286 -12.89 22.84 -6.75
C ASP A 286 -11.88 22.67 -5.61
N THR A 287 -11.93 21.52 -4.92
CA THR A 287 -11.04 21.25 -3.80
C THR A 287 -9.65 20.79 -4.23
N GLU A 288 -9.44 20.37 -5.48
CA GLU A 288 -8.11 20.03 -5.99
C GLU A 288 -7.32 21.31 -6.26
N LYS A 289 -7.92 22.24 -7.00
CA LYS A 289 -7.27 23.50 -7.42
C LYS A 289 -7.44 24.63 -6.41
N GLY A 290 -8.50 24.59 -5.60
CA GLY A 290 -8.88 25.69 -4.73
C GLY A 290 -9.52 26.86 -5.48
N GLU A 291 -10.16 26.57 -6.61
CA GLU A 291 -10.87 27.55 -7.45
C GLU A 291 -12.36 27.61 -7.07
N LEU A 292 -12.96 28.77 -7.25
CA LEU A 292 -14.38 29.03 -7.07
C LEU A 292 -15.01 29.39 -8.41
N SER A 293 -16.01 28.62 -8.85
CA SER A 293 -16.73 28.88 -10.10
C SER A 293 -18.19 29.20 -9.85
N LEU A 294 -18.70 30.32 -10.35
CA LEU A 294 -20.13 30.64 -10.31
C LEU A 294 -20.88 29.78 -11.35
N LEU A 295 -21.88 29.03 -10.90
CA LEU A 295 -22.75 28.26 -11.77
C LEU A 295 -23.94 29.12 -12.22
N THR A 296 -24.15 29.24 -13.53
CA THR A 296 -25.26 29.97 -14.15
C THR A 296 -26.16 29.02 -14.95
N GLY A 297 -27.37 29.47 -15.30
CA GLY A 297 -28.34 28.62 -16.02
C GLY A 297 -29.13 27.63 -15.15
N ILE A 298 -29.10 27.81 -13.82
CA ILE A 298 -29.84 26.98 -12.86
C ILE A 298 -31.33 27.34 -12.88
N LYS A 299 -32.19 26.32 -12.99
CA LYS A 299 -33.65 26.49 -12.91
C LYS A 299 -34.11 26.35 -11.46
N THR A 300 -35.03 27.21 -11.03
CA THR A 300 -35.63 27.14 -9.70
C THR A 300 -37.14 26.94 -9.77
N TYR A 301 -37.68 26.03 -8.96
CA TYR A 301 -39.12 25.76 -8.87
C TYR A 301 -39.47 25.13 -7.52
N ASP A 302 -40.61 25.53 -6.93
CA ASP A 302 -41.13 25.00 -5.66
C ASP A 302 -40.12 24.97 -4.49
N GLY A 303 -39.28 26.00 -4.39
CA GLY A 303 -38.27 26.08 -3.34
C GLY A 303 -36.99 25.25 -3.61
N PHE A 304 -36.88 24.62 -4.79
CA PHE A 304 -35.71 23.83 -5.19
C PHE A 304 -34.91 24.49 -6.33
N SER A 305 -33.61 24.19 -6.39
CA SER A 305 -32.75 24.42 -7.56
C SER A 305 -32.46 23.11 -8.28
N TYR A 306 -32.48 23.16 -9.61
CA TYR A 306 -32.14 22.04 -10.49
C TYR A 306 -30.79 22.34 -11.14
N VAL A 307 -29.77 21.64 -10.69
CA VAL A 307 -28.39 21.83 -11.16
C VAL A 307 -28.03 20.66 -12.05
N ARG A 308 -27.52 20.97 -13.24
CA ARG A 308 -26.88 19.98 -14.09
C ARG A 308 -25.46 19.75 -13.58
N MET A 309 -25.14 18.52 -13.21
CA MET A 309 -23.91 18.19 -12.50
C MET A 309 -22.67 18.47 -13.38
N PRO A 310 -21.69 19.26 -12.88
CA PRO A 310 -20.59 19.76 -13.70
C PRO A 310 -19.40 18.78 -13.83
N LEU A 311 -19.26 17.84 -12.90
CA LEU A 311 -18.12 16.91 -12.80
C LEU A 311 -18.58 15.45 -12.95
N ASP A 312 -17.63 14.54 -13.16
CA ASP A 312 -17.92 13.11 -13.28
C ASP A 312 -18.27 12.49 -11.92
N GLY A 313 -18.97 11.35 -11.94
CA GLY A 313 -19.52 10.76 -10.71
C GLY A 313 -18.47 10.41 -9.66
N ASN A 314 -17.24 10.08 -10.04
CA ASN A 314 -16.21 9.74 -9.05
C ASN A 314 -15.58 10.98 -8.37
N ASP A 315 -15.80 12.18 -8.94
CA ASP A 315 -15.22 13.43 -8.47
C ASP A 315 -16.00 14.00 -7.28
N ASP A 316 -15.30 14.85 -6.51
CA ASP A 316 -15.88 15.51 -5.36
C ASP A 316 -16.60 16.79 -5.79
N THR A 317 -17.93 16.72 -5.91
CA THR A 317 -18.73 17.90 -6.27
C THR A 317 -19.20 18.65 -5.02
N LEU A 318 -18.60 19.81 -4.73
CA LEU A 318 -19.02 20.69 -3.65
C LEU A 318 -19.76 21.92 -4.18
N LEU A 319 -21.04 22.04 -3.85
CA LEU A 319 -21.92 23.13 -4.27
C LEU A 319 -22.33 24.00 -3.08
N LEU A 320 -21.93 25.27 -3.09
CA LEU A 320 -22.34 26.27 -2.11
C LEU A 320 -23.49 27.10 -2.65
N PHE A 321 -24.62 27.09 -1.95
CA PHE A 321 -25.77 27.96 -2.17
C PHE A 321 -25.77 29.06 -1.11
N THR A 322 -25.69 30.32 -1.53
CA THR A 322 -25.66 31.49 -0.63
C THR A 322 -26.42 32.68 -1.23
N ASP A 323 -26.99 33.52 -0.37
CA ASP A 323 -27.63 34.78 -0.76
C ASP A 323 -26.60 35.89 -1.05
N GLU A 324 -25.35 35.69 -0.62
CA GLU A 324 -24.25 36.63 -0.83
C GLU A 324 -23.52 36.34 -2.14
N HIS A 325 -23.33 37.37 -2.96
CA HIS A 325 -22.43 37.28 -4.10
C HIS A 325 -20.97 37.28 -3.63
N ILE A 326 -20.20 36.29 -4.08
CA ILE A 326 -18.77 36.09 -3.82
C ILE A 326 -18.00 36.26 -5.13
N ASP A 327 -16.87 36.97 -5.09
CA ASP A 327 -15.95 37.05 -6.22
C ASP A 327 -15.45 35.65 -6.60
N CYS A 328 -15.50 35.32 -7.89
CA CYS A 328 -15.18 33.98 -8.41
C CYS A 328 -14.13 34.04 -9.51
N ASP A 329 -13.46 32.91 -9.75
CA ASP A 329 -12.39 32.80 -10.74
C ASP A 329 -12.98 32.69 -12.16
N LYS A 330 -14.14 32.05 -12.30
CA LYS A 330 -14.81 31.83 -13.59
C LYS A 330 -16.31 31.59 -13.44
N GLU A 331 -17.04 31.77 -14.54
CA GLU A 331 -18.45 31.41 -14.67
C GLU A 331 -18.61 30.15 -15.53
N ILE A 332 -19.46 29.22 -15.08
CA ILE A 332 -19.81 28.00 -15.80
C ILE A 332 -21.31 28.01 -16.03
N ASN A 333 -21.73 28.08 -17.30
CA ASN A 333 -23.14 27.94 -17.65
C ASN A 333 -23.51 26.45 -17.73
N THR A 334 -24.35 25.98 -16.81
CA THR A 334 -24.75 24.57 -16.72
C THR A 334 -25.63 24.11 -17.89
N LEU A 335 -26.12 25.05 -18.71
CA LEU A 335 -26.91 24.78 -19.91
C LEU A 335 -26.08 24.82 -21.20
N ASP A 336 -24.81 25.22 -21.13
CA ASP A 336 -23.96 25.28 -22.31
C ASP A 336 -23.46 23.86 -22.64
N ASP A 337 -23.88 23.34 -23.80
CA ASP A 337 -23.51 22.03 -24.34
C ASP A 337 -22.39 22.14 -25.39
N LYS A 338 -21.75 23.30 -25.52
CA LYS A 338 -20.64 23.49 -26.46
C LYS A 338 -19.48 22.56 -26.11
N GLU A 339 -19.38 21.46 -26.83
CA GLU A 339 -18.25 20.56 -26.74
C GLU A 339 -16.99 21.25 -27.26
N GLU A 340 -15.87 20.99 -26.59
CA GLU A 340 -14.56 21.24 -27.16
C GLU A 340 -14.29 20.20 -28.23
N ILE A 341 -14.06 20.66 -29.45
CA ILE A 341 -13.76 19.79 -30.59
C ILE A 341 -12.25 19.57 -30.61
N ILE A 342 -11.82 18.31 -30.65
CA ILE A 342 -10.42 17.96 -30.86
C ILE A 342 -10.03 18.39 -32.28
N LYS A 343 -9.13 19.36 -32.37
CA LYS A 343 -8.57 19.85 -33.63
C LYS A 343 -7.38 18.99 -34.07
N GLU A 344 -6.49 18.70 -33.13
CA GLU A 344 -5.25 17.96 -33.39
C GLU A 344 -4.81 17.21 -32.13
N THR A 345 -4.21 16.03 -32.33
CA THR A 345 -3.52 15.29 -31.26
C THR A 345 -2.07 15.11 -31.66
N VAL A 346 -1.16 15.74 -30.91
CA VAL A 346 0.29 15.60 -31.09
C VAL A 346 0.78 14.46 -30.19
N ILE A 347 1.19 13.34 -30.80
CA ILE A 347 1.81 12.23 -30.07
C ILE A 347 3.29 12.54 -29.93
N LEU A 348 3.78 12.59 -28.69
CA LEU A 348 5.20 12.80 -28.44
C LEU A 348 5.95 11.50 -28.72
N ALA A 349 7.06 11.59 -29.46
CA ALA A 349 7.90 10.43 -29.74
C ALA A 349 8.39 9.77 -28.43
N ASP A 350 8.60 8.46 -28.44
CA ASP A 350 8.91 7.71 -27.21
C ASP A 350 10.36 7.82 -26.76
N ASP A 351 11.23 8.61 -27.41
CA ASP A 351 12.64 8.79 -27.03
C ASP A 351 12.85 10.00 -26.09
N TRP A 352 13.04 9.79 -24.79
CA TRP A 352 13.17 10.87 -23.81
C TRP A 352 14.60 11.04 -23.31
N ASP A 353 15.01 12.28 -23.06
CA ASP A 353 16.16 12.53 -22.16
C ASP A 353 15.75 12.11 -20.74
N PHE A 354 16.59 11.33 -20.08
CA PHE A 354 16.23 10.65 -18.84
C PHE A 354 17.27 10.86 -17.74
N SER A 355 16.80 11.03 -16.49
CA SER A 355 17.66 11.02 -15.30
C SER A 355 16.90 10.55 -14.06
N LEU A 356 17.64 10.15 -13.02
CA LEU A 356 17.10 9.67 -11.75
C LEU A 356 17.36 10.68 -10.64
N ILE A 357 16.41 10.79 -9.71
CA ILE A 357 16.54 11.57 -8.48
C ILE A 357 16.36 10.61 -7.29
N PRO A 358 17.44 10.27 -6.57
CA PRO A 358 17.37 9.57 -5.30
C PRO A 358 16.55 10.35 -4.27
N THR A 359 15.66 9.69 -3.52
CA THR A 359 14.87 10.31 -2.44
C THR A 359 15.09 9.68 -1.07
N LEU A 360 15.76 8.53 -1.01
CA LEU A 360 15.98 7.79 0.23
C LEU A 360 17.25 8.26 0.93
N ASP A 361 17.11 9.02 2.02
CA ASP A 361 18.23 9.48 2.83
C ASP A 361 18.63 8.42 3.87
N ASN A 362 19.79 7.80 3.68
CA ASN A 362 20.31 6.79 4.60
C ASN A 362 21.36 7.33 5.60
N THR A 363 21.40 8.64 5.85
CA THR A 363 22.38 9.31 6.75
C THR A 363 22.40 8.70 8.15
N TYR A 364 21.27 8.14 8.60
CA TYR A 364 21.13 7.53 9.91
C TYR A 364 21.00 5.99 9.87
N GLY A 365 21.09 5.37 8.70
CA GLY A 365 20.97 3.91 8.55
C GLY A 365 19.54 3.38 8.62
N ASP A 366 18.53 4.24 8.46
CA ASP A 366 17.11 3.87 8.55
C ASP A 366 16.70 2.80 7.51
N TYR A 367 17.29 2.86 6.31
CA TYR A 367 16.95 1.93 5.23
C TYR A 367 17.78 0.65 5.32
N TYR A 368 19.09 0.81 5.52
CA TYR A 368 19.98 -0.30 5.83
C TYR A 368 21.28 0.20 6.45
N PHE A 369 21.98 -0.67 7.19
CA PHE A 369 23.36 -0.42 7.62
C PHE A 369 24.38 -0.83 6.54
N PRO A 370 25.54 -0.19 6.49
CA PRO A 370 25.91 0.98 7.27
C PRO A 370 25.16 2.23 6.82
N ALA A 371 25.05 3.20 7.73
CA ALA A 371 24.56 4.52 7.39
C ALA A 371 25.43 5.15 6.29
N GLY A 372 24.79 5.89 5.38
CA GLY A 372 25.41 6.42 4.18
C GLY A 372 24.68 7.67 3.66
N GLY A 373 24.90 8.06 2.41
CA GLY A 373 24.19 9.20 1.83
C GLY A 373 22.81 8.82 1.27
N MET A 374 22.40 9.57 0.24
CA MET A 374 21.23 9.22 -0.57
C MET A 374 21.43 7.87 -1.27
N ILE A 375 20.44 6.98 -1.18
CA ILE A 375 20.45 5.71 -1.89
C ILE A 375 19.95 5.94 -3.32
N GLY A 376 20.88 5.82 -4.27
CA GLY A 376 20.58 5.88 -5.70
C GLY A 376 20.14 4.53 -6.27
N ALA A 377 20.32 4.35 -7.58
CA ALA A 377 20.09 3.06 -8.22
C ALA A 377 21.13 2.03 -7.75
N GLU A 378 20.66 0.81 -7.50
CA GLU A 378 21.47 -0.29 -7.02
C GLU A 378 21.12 -1.57 -7.77
N ALA A 379 22.12 -2.35 -8.13
CA ALA A 379 21.90 -3.73 -8.55
C ALA A 379 21.78 -4.61 -7.30
N ARG A 380 20.62 -5.27 -7.18
CA ARG A 380 20.33 -6.18 -6.06
C ARG A 380 19.96 -7.59 -6.49
N PHE A 381 19.64 -7.79 -7.76
CA PHE A 381 19.45 -9.11 -8.36
C PHE A 381 20.52 -9.34 -9.40
N PHE A 382 21.07 -10.55 -9.41
CA PHE A 382 22.13 -10.94 -10.31
C PHE A 382 21.83 -12.30 -10.91
N ASP A 383 21.99 -12.38 -12.22
CA ASP A 383 22.18 -13.64 -12.91
C ASP A 383 23.60 -14.14 -12.59
N VAL A 384 23.73 -15.31 -11.96
CA VAL A 384 25.02 -15.85 -11.51
C VAL A 384 25.36 -17.18 -12.21
N ALA A 385 26.64 -17.38 -12.48
CA ALA A 385 27.21 -18.64 -12.97
C ALA A 385 28.64 -18.83 -12.44
N GLU A 386 29.04 -20.08 -12.17
CA GLU A 386 30.42 -20.43 -11.86
C GLU A 386 31.21 -20.62 -13.18
N SER A 387 32.03 -19.64 -13.55
CA SER A 387 32.75 -19.66 -14.84
C SER A 387 33.95 -18.71 -14.86
N GLN A 388 34.99 -19.10 -15.61
CA GLN A 388 36.16 -18.26 -15.88
C GLN A 388 36.06 -17.42 -17.16
N ASP A 389 35.11 -17.77 -18.03
CA ASP A 389 34.94 -17.22 -19.38
C ASP A 389 33.66 -16.39 -19.52
N PHE A 390 33.62 -15.50 -20.52
CA PHE A 390 32.44 -14.69 -20.84
C PHE A 390 31.32 -15.64 -21.32
N PRO A 391 30.23 -15.81 -20.57
CA PRO A 391 29.31 -16.91 -20.81
C PRO A 391 28.27 -16.50 -21.87
N GLU A 392 28.50 -16.78 -23.16
CA GLU A 392 27.46 -16.53 -24.19
C GLU A 392 26.32 -17.58 -24.14
N ASN A 393 26.55 -18.77 -23.55
CA ASN A 393 25.62 -19.92 -23.58
C ASN A 393 25.44 -20.64 -22.23
N TYR A 394 25.63 -19.95 -21.10
CA TYR A 394 25.49 -20.61 -19.79
C TYR A 394 24.06 -20.50 -19.25
N GLU A 395 23.64 -21.51 -18.49
CA GLU A 395 22.44 -21.43 -17.66
C GLU A 395 22.74 -20.51 -16.48
N PHE A 396 22.11 -19.33 -16.49
CA PHE A 396 22.12 -18.40 -15.36
C PHE A 396 20.89 -18.62 -14.50
N PHE A 397 21.03 -18.43 -13.20
CA PHE A 397 19.93 -18.34 -12.26
C PHE A 397 19.97 -16.95 -11.59
N SER A 398 18.79 -16.34 -11.42
CA SER A 398 18.67 -15.00 -10.85
C SER A 398 18.49 -15.12 -9.34
N LEU A 399 19.44 -14.60 -8.58
CA LEU A 399 19.39 -14.54 -7.12
C LEU A 399 19.47 -13.08 -6.63
N PRO A 400 18.78 -12.72 -5.55
CA PRO A 400 19.10 -11.49 -4.85
C PRO A 400 20.52 -11.58 -4.30
N TYR A 401 21.15 -10.42 -4.06
CA TYR A 401 22.43 -10.33 -3.39
C TYR A 401 22.41 -11.05 -2.03
N ASN A 402 23.59 -11.47 -1.58
CA ASN A 402 23.80 -12.12 -0.30
C ASN A 402 23.06 -13.47 -0.13
N ARG A 403 22.98 -14.28 -1.19
CA ARG A 403 22.43 -15.65 -1.17
C ARG A 403 23.51 -16.69 -1.46
N SER A 404 23.59 -17.72 -0.61
CA SER A 404 24.43 -18.91 -0.80
C SER A 404 23.57 -20.16 -0.95
N GLU A 405 23.98 -21.14 -1.75
CA GLU A 405 23.41 -22.49 -1.67
C GLU A 405 24.12 -23.21 -0.53
N ALA A 406 23.41 -23.72 0.48
CA ALA A 406 24.12 -24.30 1.62
C ALA A 406 23.39 -25.41 2.38
N ILE A 407 22.07 -25.41 2.43
CA ILE A 407 21.34 -26.45 3.18
C ILE A 407 20.86 -27.52 2.21
N ILE A 408 21.37 -28.73 2.41
CA ILE A 408 20.94 -29.90 1.67
C ILE A 408 19.98 -30.69 2.55
N LYS A 409 18.71 -30.73 2.14
CA LYS A 409 17.63 -31.47 2.81
C LYS A 409 17.43 -32.80 2.13
N ILE A 410 17.42 -33.87 2.93
CA ILE A 410 17.01 -35.20 2.47
C ILE A 410 15.62 -35.52 3.04
N ASP A 411 14.76 -36.10 2.21
CA ASP A 411 13.41 -36.53 2.59
C ASP A 411 13.45 -37.44 3.84
N VAL A 412 12.43 -37.33 4.70
CA VAL A 412 12.41 -37.87 6.07
C VAL A 412 12.74 -39.37 6.12
N PRO A 413 13.95 -39.76 6.55
CA PRO A 413 14.34 -41.16 6.59
C PRO A 413 13.79 -41.85 7.84
N LYS A 414 13.44 -43.14 7.71
CA LYS A 414 13.13 -44.00 8.86
C LYS A 414 14.38 -44.24 9.74
N GLU A 415 15.56 -44.28 9.12
CA GLU A 415 16.84 -44.62 9.77
C GLU A 415 17.84 -43.47 9.69
N ARG A 416 17.46 -42.30 10.22
CA ARG A 416 18.21 -41.03 10.09
C ARG A 416 19.69 -41.14 10.45
N ARG A 417 20.00 -41.88 11.53
CA ARG A 417 21.38 -42.06 12.00
C ARG A 417 22.22 -42.87 11.02
N ALA A 418 21.71 -44.01 10.54
CA ALA A 418 22.40 -44.87 9.59
C ALA A 418 22.56 -44.19 8.22
N LEU A 419 21.56 -43.40 7.81
CA LEU A 419 21.68 -42.55 6.62
C LEU A 419 22.82 -41.54 6.78
N SER A 420 22.91 -40.88 7.94
CA SER A 420 23.95 -39.89 8.20
C SER A 420 25.34 -40.51 8.11
N GLU A 421 25.54 -41.67 8.73
CA GLU A 421 26.80 -42.42 8.63
C GLU A 421 27.14 -42.82 7.19
N PHE A 422 26.15 -43.20 6.39
CA PHE A 422 26.33 -43.47 4.96
C PHE A 422 26.76 -42.23 4.18
N VAL A 423 26.09 -41.09 4.37
CA VAL A 423 26.45 -39.82 3.72
C VAL A 423 27.85 -39.37 4.12
N PHE A 424 28.25 -39.53 5.39
CA PHE A 424 29.63 -39.24 5.80
C PHE A 424 30.67 -40.14 5.14
N SER A 425 30.32 -41.40 4.84
CA SER A 425 31.21 -42.33 4.13
C SER A 425 31.27 -42.12 2.61
N SER A 426 30.23 -41.48 2.05
CA SER A 426 30.09 -41.16 0.63
C SER A 426 29.50 -39.76 0.42
N PRO A 427 30.22 -38.67 0.77
CA PRO A 427 29.68 -37.31 0.69
C PRO A 427 29.27 -36.89 -0.72
N GLU A 428 29.85 -37.50 -1.74
CA GLU A 428 29.55 -37.28 -3.16
C GLU A 428 28.05 -37.46 -3.49
N VAL A 429 27.30 -38.25 -2.71
CA VAL A 429 25.86 -38.44 -2.92
C VAL A 429 25.06 -37.15 -2.72
N LEU A 430 25.59 -36.19 -1.97
CA LEU A 430 24.97 -34.87 -1.75
C LEU A 430 24.98 -33.99 -3.00
N SER A 431 25.88 -34.27 -3.95
CA SER A 431 25.91 -33.58 -5.25
C SER A 431 24.91 -34.12 -6.26
N GLY A 432 24.35 -35.31 -6.01
CA GLY A 432 23.33 -35.93 -6.85
C GLY A 432 21.93 -35.45 -6.50
N LYS A 433 21.00 -35.45 -7.47
CA LYS A 433 19.57 -35.16 -7.21
C LYS A 433 18.88 -36.28 -6.42
N GLU A 434 19.31 -37.54 -6.61
CA GLU A 434 18.72 -38.73 -6.03
C GLU A 434 19.81 -39.78 -5.76
N PHE A 435 19.64 -40.60 -4.71
CA PHE A 435 20.54 -41.72 -4.40
C PHE A 435 19.79 -42.88 -3.73
N LEU A 436 20.37 -44.08 -3.78
CA LEU A 436 19.83 -45.28 -3.14
C LEU A 436 20.49 -45.53 -1.79
N PHE A 437 19.68 -45.72 -0.75
CA PHE A 437 20.13 -46.13 0.57
C PHE A 437 19.26 -47.29 1.06
N ARG A 438 19.88 -48.44 1.31
CA ARG A 438 19.21 -49.69 1.75
C ARG A 438 18.03 -50.13 0.86
N GLY A 439 18.10 -49.85 -0.44
CA GLY A 439 17.07 -50.23 -1.40
C GLY A 439 15.86 -49.29 -1.46
N GLU A 440 15.84 -48.21 -0.67
CA GLU A 440 14.91 -47.09 -0.82
C GLU A 440 15.63 -45.93 -1.54
N GLU A 441 14.90 -45.21 -2.40
CA GLU A 441 15.38 -44.05 -3.14
C GLU A 441 15.10 -42.77 -2.35
N TYR A 442 16.12 -41.93 -2.20
CA TYR A 442 16.05 -40.66 -1.47
C TYR A 442 16.34 -39.50 -2.41
N LYS A 443 15.57 -38.42 -2.26
CA LYS A 443 15.77 -37.18 -3.00
C LYS A 443 16.55 -36.18 -2.17
N VAL A 444 17.50 -35.53 -2.84
CA VAL A 444 18.29 -34.43 -2.30
C VAL A 444 17.66 -33.13 -2.79
N LYS A 445 17.35 -32.24 -1.85
CA LYS A 445 16.82 -30.89 -2.13
C LYS A 445 17.82 -29.87 -1.63
N THR A 446 18.32 -29.03 -2.51
CA THR A 446 19.17 -27.88 -2.16
C THR A 446 18.27 -26.68 -1.87
N GLU A 447 18.54 -25.99 -0.76
CA GLU A 447 17.84 -24.79 -0.32
C GLU A 447 18.84 -23.63 -0.23
N ASP A 448 18.39 -22.43 -0.64
CA ASP A 448 19.18 -21.20 -0.56
C ASP A 448 19.21 -20.63 0.87
N LEU A 449 20.39 -20.28 1.37
CA LEU A 449 20.59 -19.45 2.55
C LEU A 449 20.57 -17.96 2.17
N ASP A 450 19.76 -17.16 2.87
CA ASP A 450 19.94 -15.70 2.90
C ASP A 450 20.95 -15.34 3.98
N ASP A 451 22.16 -14.93 3.60
CA ASP A 451 23.23 -14.58 4.53
C ASP A 451 22.93 -13.29 5.32
N ARG A 452 21.85 -12.56 4.99
CA ARG A 452 21.32 -11.42 5.75
C ARG A 452 20.41 -11.83 6.90
N TYR A 453 19.70 -12.95 6.76
CA TYR A 453 18.60 -13.31 7.65
C TYR A 453 18.73 -14.70 8.27
N TYR A 454 19.67 -15.54 7.77
CA TYR A 454 19.64 -17.01 7.69
C TYR A 454 18.23 -17.66 7.59
N TYR A 455 18.16 -18.79 6.90
CA TYR A 455 16.93 -19.21 6.23
C TYR A 455 16.02 -20.13 7.05
N ASN A 456 14.75 -20.17 6.63
CA ASN A 456 13.66 -21.03 7.09
C ASN A 456 13.35 -22.12 6.04
N ALA A 457 13.59 -23.40 6.36
CA ALA A 457 13.33 -24.54 5.47
C ALA A 457 11.83 -24.96 5.46
N SER A 458 10.91 -24.07 5.04
CA SER A 458 9.46 -24.31 5.01
C SER A 458 8.77 -24.02 3.66
N GLU A 459 7.71 -24.78 3.36
CA GLU A 459 6.67 -24.44 2.35
C GLU A 459 5.68 -23.36 2.86
N TYR A 460 5.87 -22.85 4.08
CA TYR A 460 5.02 -21.86 4.74
C TYR A 460 5.86 -20.61 5.05
N THR A 461 6.00 -19.76 4.06
CA THR A 461 6.75 -18.48 4.12
C THR A 461 6.13 -17.44 5.06
N GLU A 462 4.86 -17.62 5.46
CA GLU A 462 4.09 -16.55 6.09
C GLU A 462 4.30 -16.38 7.61
N SER A 463 4.61 -17.43 8.39
CA SER A 463 4.42 -17.39 9.85
C SER A 463 5.66 -17.17 10.71
N LEU A 464 6.88 -17.30 10.17
CA LEU A 464 8.13 -17.27 10.96
C LEU A 464 8.88 -15.93 10.92
N TYR A 465 8.60 -15.09 9.92
CA TYR A 465 9.00 -13.68 9.89
C TYR A 465 8.00 -12.77 10.62
N GLU A 466 6.91 -13.32 11.14
CA GLU A 466 5.94 -12.56 11.92
C GLU A 466 6.55 -12.06 13.23
N GLN A 467 6.71 -10.74 13.36
CA GLN A 467 6.79 -10.06 14.65
C GLN A 467 5.45 -10.11 15.45
N GLY A 468 4.58 -11.07 15.14
CA GLY A 468 3.18 -11.12 15.56
C GLY A 468 2.32 -10.02 14.91
N HIS A 469 1.03 -9.95 15.30
CA HIS A 469 0.22 -8.77 15.00
C HIS A 469 0.83 -7.52 15.68
N HIS A 470 1.11 -6.49 14.88
CA HIS A 470 1.69 -5.21 15.30
C HIS A 470 3.15 -5.25 15.81
N GLY A 471 4.06 -6.01 15.19
CA GLY A 471 5.51 -5.77 15.32
C GLY A 471 6.17 -5.97 16.71
N LEU A 472 5.37 -6.18 17.76
CA LEU A 472 5.80 -5.95 19.15
C LEU A 472 5.75 -7.21 20.03
N LYS A 473 5.49 -8.39 19.48
CA LYS A 473 5.09 -9.54 20.31
C LYS A 473 6.09 -10.66 20.46
N GLY A 474 7.35 -10.52 20.01
CA GLY A 474 8.43 -11.46 20.35
C GLY A 474 9.82 -10.89 20.11
N LYS A 475 10.80 -11.26 20.93
CA LYS A 475 12.22 -11.00 20.64
C LYS A 475 12.62 -11.84 19.42
N LEU A 476 12.92 -11.22 18.29
CA LEU A 476 13.76 -11.84 17.28
C LEU A 476 15.20 -11.81 17.83
N TYR A 477 15.81 -12.98 17.92
CA TYR A 477 17.24 -13.09 18.16
C TYR A 477 17.92 -13.21 16.77
N ASP A 478 19.15 -12.71 16.62
CA ASP A 478 20.02 -12.91 15.44
C ASP A 478 20.38 -14.41 15.20
N ASP A 479 19.66 -15.34 15.83
CA ASP A 479 19.83 -16.78 15.74
C ASP A 479 19.02 -17.27 14.52
N ASN A 480 19.69 -17.33 13.37
CA ASN A 480 19.06 -17.20 12.07
C ASN A 480 18.74 -18.51 11.29
N ILE A 481 19.11 -19.75 11.70
CA ILE A 481 18.75 -20.94 10.87
C ILE A 481 17.48 -21.57 11.42
N TYR A 482 16.39 -21.61 10.66
CA TYR A 482 15.11 -22.18 11.07
C TYR A 482 14.73 -23.40 10.22
N PHE A 483 14.25 -24.45 10.89
CA PHE A 483 13.80 -25.69 10.27
C PHE A 483 12.36 -26.01 10.66
N SER A 484 11.44 -26.05 9.70
CA SER A 484 10.00 -26.16 9.99
C SER A 484 9.39 -27.56 9.75
N SER A 485 10.22 -28.58 9.53
CA SER A 485 9.76 -29.93 9.22
C SER A 485 10.66 -30.99 9.81
N ASP A 486 10.14 -32.21 9.87
CA ASP A 486 10.96 -33.42 10.00
C ASP A 486 11.96 -33.48 8.85
N CYS A 487 13.25 -33.66 9.14
CA CYS A 487 14.28 -33.89 8.12
C CYS A 487 15.67 -34.15 8.70
N VAL A 488 16.58 -34.55 7.81
CA VAL A 488 18.02 -34.57 8.03
C VAL A 488 18.65 -33.57 7.07
N PHE A 489 19.42 -32.64 7.62
CA PHE A 489 20.12 -31.60 6.88
C PHE A 489 21.60 -31.87 6.83
N PHE A 490 22.22 -31.59 5.69
CA PHE A 490 23.66 -31.60 5.50
C PHE A 490 24.13 -30.24 5.00
N THR A 491 25.27 -29.79 5.51
CA THR A 491 25.94 -28.56 5.09
C THR A 491 27.40 -28.62 5.53
N TYR A 492 28.26 -27.74 5.05
CA TYR A 492 29.66 -27.65 5.48
C TYR A 492 29.88 -26.41 6.33
N VAL A 493 30.44 -26.55 7.54
CA VAL A 493 30.92 -25.42 8.35
C VAL A 493 32.34 -25.09 7.93
N TYR A 494 32.60 -23.86 7.51
CA TYR A 494 33.95 -23.41 7.14
C TYR A 494 34.64 -22.69 8.30
N ALA A 495 35.83 -23.16 8.66
CA ALA A 495 36.74 -22.50 9.60
C ALA A 495 37.98 -21.97 8.85
N PRO A 496 38.22 -20.63 8.83
CA PRO A 496 39.33 -20.03 8.07
C PRO A 496 40.72 -20.35 8.63
N GLU A 497 40.77 -20.75 9.90
CA GLU A 497 41.98 -21.11 10.63
C GLU A 497 41.65 -22.14 11.73
N ASP A 498 42.68 -22.77 12.30
CA ASP A 498 42.51 -23.62 13.49
C ASP A 498 41.95 -22.76 14.64
N THR A 499 40.74 -23.08 15.09
CA THR A 499 40.01 -22.21 16.02
C THR A 499 39.06 -22.97 16.94
N THR A 500 38.48 -22.24 17.89
CA THR A 500 37.47 -22.74 18.81
C THR A 500 36.17 -22.00 18.57
N ALA A 501 35.13 -22.75 18.22
CA ALA A 501 33.77 -22.27 18.03
C ALA A 501 32.89 -22.66 19.22
N ILE A 502 31.81 -21.92 19.44
CA ILE A 502 30.72 -22.27 20.33
C ILE A 502 29.55 -22.71 19.46
N LEU A 503 29.13 -23.96 19.60
CA LEU A 503 27.90 -24.49 19.04
C LEU A 503 26.73 -24.05 19.92
N ILE A 504 25.76 -23.34 19.33
CA ILE A 504 24.53 -22.87 19.97
C ILE A 504 23.34 -23.48 19.22
N THR A 505 22.31 -23.90 19.96
CA THR A 505 21.07 -24.40 19.36
C THR A 505 19.83 -23.71 19.89
N GLY A 506 18.79 -23.62 19.05
CA GLY A 506 17.52 -22.99 19.37
C GLY A 506 16.73 -23.65 20.50
N ASN A 507 15.52 -23.15 20.75
CA ASN A 507 14.63 -23.64 21.80
C ASN A 507 14.12 -25.06 21.51
N ILE A 508 14.00 -25.43 20.24
CA ILE A 508 13.76 -26.82 19.81
C ILE A 508 15.12 -27.45 19.58
N LYS A 509 15.45 -28.47 20.39
CA LYS A 509 16.73 -29.16 20.31
C LYS A 509 16.74 -30.19 19.17
N PRO A 510 17.84 -30.29 18.39
CA PRO A 510 17.97 -31.33 17.39
C PRO A 510 18.01 -32.71 18.04
N GLU A 511 17.57 -33.72 17.29
CA GLU A 511 17.67 -35.12 17.70
C GLU A 511 19.14 -35.54 17.84
N PHE A 512 19.97 -35.10 16.89
CA PHE A 512 21.43 -35.19 16.97
C PHE A 512 22.09 -34.17 16.04
N ILE A 513 23.32 -33.79 16.39
CA ILE A 513 24.24 -33.05 15.53
C ILE A 513 25.49 -33.91 15.35
N LEU A 514 25.99 -33.98 14.12
CA LEU A 514 27.22 -34.67 13.75
C LEU A 514 28.12 -33.73 12.97
N LEU A 515 29.38 -33.60 13.37
CA LEU A 515 30.41 -32.88 12.62
C LEU A 515 31.51 -33.86 12.27
N ASP A 516 31.77 -34.07 10.98
CA ASP A 516 32.69 -35.09 10.45
C ASP A 516 32.46 -36.48 11.09
N SER A 517 31.19 -36.91 11.15
CA SER A 517 30.74 -38.15 11.83
C SER A 517 30.82 -38.15 13.36
N ILE A 518 31.38 -37.12 13.99
CA ILE A 518 31.53 -37.04 15.45
C ILE A 518 30.29 -36.37 16.05
N PRO A 519 29.61 -37.01 17.03
CA PRO A 519 28.50 -36.39 17.74
C PRO A 519 28.93 -35.11 18.46
N LEU A 520 28.13 -34.05 18.34
CA LEU A 520 28.32 -32.81 19.08
C LEU A 520 27.17 -32.54 20.05
N GLU A 521 27.52 -31.93 21.18
CA GLU A 521 26.58 -31.28 22.10
C GLU A 521 26.83 -29.77 22.11
N GLU A 522 25.84 -29.01 22.56
CA GLU A 522 25.95 -27.56 22.69
C GLU A 522 27.14 -27.16 23.57
N GLY A 523 27.91 -26.15 23.16
CA GLY A 523 29.12 -25.73 23.86
C GLY A 523 30.33 -25.62 22.95
N THR A 524 31.53 -25.85 23.50
CA THR A 524 32.80 -25.56 22.82
C THR A 524 33.19 -26.68 21.85
N VAL A 525 33.44 -26.32 20.59
CA VAL A 525 33.85 -27.21 19.50
C VAL A 525 35.17 -26.73 18.90
N LYS A 526 36.15 -27.63 18.78
CA LYS A 526 37.42 -27.31 18.10
C LYS A 526 37.27 -27.57 16.61
N LEU A 527 37.54 -26.55 15.79
CA LEU A 527 37.53 -26.64 14.34
C LEU A 527 38.96 -26.55 13.82
N LYS A 528 39.28 -27.38 12.83
CA LYS A 528 40.53 -27.27 12.08
C LYS A 528 40.30 -26.32 10.92
N LYS A 529 41.38 -25.71 10.42
CA LYS A 529 41.28 -24.94 9.19
C LYS A 529 40.69 -25.81 8.07
N GLY A 530 39.62 -25.34 7.44
CA GLY A 530 38.95 -26.00 6.32
C GLY A 530 37.45 -26.15 6.51
N LYS A 531 36.82 -26.93 5.61
CA LYS A 531 35.40 -27.27 5.63
C LYS A 531 35.17 -28.55 6.44
N HIS A 532 34.15 -28.53 7.29
CA HIS A 532 33.72 -29.65 8.12
C HIS A 532 32.28 -30.04 7.77
N LEU A 533 32.02 -31.30 7.42
CA LEU A 533 30.68 -31.74 7.06
C LEU A 533 29.81 -31.81 8.32
N LEU A 534 28.74 -31.04 8.35
CA LEU A 534 27.75 -30.97 9.41
C LEU A 534 26.48 -31.71 8.99
N CYS A 535 25.97 -32.55 9.87
CA CYS A 535 24.65 -33.16 9.76
C CYS A 535 23.80 -32.79 10.99
N VAL A 536 22.57 -32.36 10.75
CA VAL A 536 21.60 -31.98 11.78
C VAL A 536 20.29 -32.71 11.52
N SER A 537 19.81 -33.51 12.48
CA SER A 537 18.48 -34.14 12.43
C SER A 537 17.51 -33.43 13.34
N TYR A 538 16.32 -33.11 12.81
CA TYR A 538 15.21 -32.56 13.59
C TYR A 538 13.98 -33.43 13.45
N LYS A 539 13.41 -33.84 14.60
CA LYS A 539 12.10 -34.46 14.64
C LYS A 539 11.05 -33.40 15.00
N TYR A 540 10.15 -33.09 14.08
CA TYR A 540 9.19 -32.01 14.20
C TYR A 540 7.88 -32.53 14.80
N ASP A 541 7.57 -32.12 16.03
CA ASP A 541 6.31 -32.45 16.69
C ASP A 541 5.26 -31.37 16.41
N ARG A 542 4.15 -31.74 15.76
CA ARG A 542 3.05 -30.80 15.47
C ARG A 542 2.29 -30.37 16.73
N ASP A 543 2.33 -31.16 17.81
CA ASP A 543 1.62 -30.87 19.05
C ASP A 543 2.35 -29.81 19.91
N GLU A 544 3.61 -29.48 19.58
CA GLU A 544 4.38 -28.40 20.21
C GLU A 544 4.22 -27.04 19.53
N MET A 545 3.31 -26.90 18.56
CA MET A 545 3.08 -25.61 17.89
C MET A 545 2.67 -24.53 18.90
N PRO A 546 3.25 -23.32 18.82
CA PRO A 546 2.73 -22.20 19.59
C PRO A 546 1.27 -21.97 19.18
N ASP A 547 0.39 -21.83 20.17
CA ASP A 547 -0.94 -21.25 19.92
C ASP A 547 -0.71 -19.91 19.20
N TYR A 548 -1.22 -19.78 17.99
CA TYR A 548 -1.17 -18.55 17.19
C TYR A 548 -1.81 -17.36 17.92
N ARG A 549 -2.50 -17.58 19.05
CA ARG A 549 -3.01 -16.53 19.95
C ARG A 549 -2.01 -16.13 21.03
N ASN A 550 -0.98 -16.93 21.32
CA ASN A 550 0.01 -16.73 22.37
C ASN A 550 1.43 -16.52 21.77
N ARG A 551 1.55 -15.49 20.92
CA ARG A 551 2.68 -15.26 19.98
C ARG A 551 4.03 -14.85 20.59
N GLY A 552 4.12 -14.72 21.91
CA GLY A 552 5.36 -14.34 22.63
C GLY A 552 6.36 -15.45 22.88
N ASN A 553 6.01 -16.70 22.53
CA ASN A 553 6.78 -17.89 22.87
C ASN A 553 6.89 -18.88 21.70
N ILE A 554 7.12 -18.38 20.49
CA ILE A 554 7.37 -19.24 19.33
C ILE A 554 8.67 -20.01 19.59
N LYS A 555 8.57 -21.33 19.82
CA LYS A 555 9.73 -22.21 19.87
C LYS A 555 10.32 -22.31 18.46
N ARG A 556 11.65 -22.22 18.35
CA ARG A 556 12.35 -22.23 17.06
C ARG A 556 13.47 -23.27 17.07
N THR A 557 13.65 -23.99 15.97
CA THR A 557 14.81 -24.83 15.67
C THR A 557 15.94 -23.92 15.18
N SER A 558 17.18 -24.11 15.64
CA SER A 558 18.36 -23.44 15.06
C SER A 558 19.67 -24.10 15.46
N VAL A 559 20.70 -23.94 14.62
CA VAL A 559 22.07 -24.44 14.86
C VAL A 559 23.08 -23.40 14.36
N HIS A 560 23.97 -22.95 15.24
CA HIS A 560 24.98 -21.93 14.95
C HIS A 560 26.34 -22.32 15.49
N PHE A 561 27.39 -21.98 14.73
CA PHE A 561 28.75 -21.96 15.21
C PHE A 561 29.18 -20.50 15.30
N VAL A 562 29.58 -20.05 16.49
CA VAL A 562 30.04 -18.67 16.72
C VAL A 562 31.44 -18.66 17.33
N LYS A 563 32.18 -17.54 17.19
CA LYS A 563 33.51 -17.39 17.80
C LYS A 563 33.44 -17.40 19.33
N GLU A 564 34.50 -17.84 20.00
CA GLU A 564 34.56 -17.98 21.47
C GLU A 564 34.28 -16.68 22.23
N ASN A 565 34.63 -15.53 21.65
CA ASN A 565 34.40 -14.20 22.20
C ASN A 565 33.04 -13.59 21.81
N TYR A 566 32.17 -14.35 21.15
CA TYR A 566 30.84 -13.91 20.77
C TYR A 566 30.07 -13.45 22.02
N ARG A 567 29.66 -12.19 22.00
CA ARG A 567 28.69 -11.67 22.96
C ARG A 567 27.35 -11.68 22.27
N LYS A 568 26.40 -12.45 22.82
CA LYS A 568 25.01 -12.41 22.36
C LYS A 568 24.56 -10.95 22.38
N ASN A 569 24.29 -10.40 21.21
CA ASN A 569 23.87 -9.01 21.09
C ASN A 569 22.48 -8.92 21.74
N THR A 570 22.41 -8.33 22.94
CA THR A 570 21.18 -8.21 23.72
C THR A 570 20.64 -6.78 23.72
N GLU A 571 21.40 -5.84 23.14
CA GLU A 571 21.10 -4.41 23.15
C GLU A 571 20.26 -3.97 21.94
N HIS A 572 20.31 -4.72 20.84
CA HIS A 572 19.52 -4.43 19.65
C HIS A 572 18.36 -5.42 19.51
N LEU A 573 17.14 -4.88 19.34
CA LEU A 573 15.92 -5.65 19.03
C LEU A 573 15.88 -6.12 17.55
N CYS A 574 16.97 -5.95 16.80
CA CYS A 574 17.00 -6.07 15.35
C CYS A 574 17.46 -7.43 14.86
N VAL A 575 16.89 -7.84 13.72
CA VAL A 575 17.61 -8.66 12.75
C VAL A 575 18.58 -7.72 12.06
N SER A 576 19.87 -7.86 12.31
CA SER A 576 20.87 -7.18 11.47
C SER A 576 20.75 -7.76 10.07
N SER A 577 20.39 -6.95 9.07
CA SER A 577 20.24 -7.38 7.66
C SER A 577 21.58 -7.75 7.00
N PHE A 578 22.60 -8.06 7.79
CA PHE A 578 23.96 -8.25 7.33
C PHE A 578 24.71 -9.32 8.12
N SER A 579 25.54 -9.99 7.35
CA SER A 579 26.57 -10.95 7.73
C SER A 579 27.27 -10.59 9.06
N ASN A 580 27.00 -11.35 10.13
CA ASN A 580 27.69 -11.18 11.41
C ASN A 580 29.04 -11.93 11.39
N PRO A 581 30.19 -11.23 11.49
CA PRO A 581 31.51 -11.84 11.35
C PRO A 581 31.87 -12.80 12.49
N ASP A 582 31.08 -12.85 13.57
CA ASP A 582 31.28 -13.79 14.66
C ASP A 582 30.68 -15.18 14.36
N TYR A 583 29.86 -15.32 13.32
CA TYR A 583 29.31 -16.60 12.89
C TYR A 583 30.25 -17.28 11.90
N PHE A 584 30.41 -18.59 12.06
CA PHE A 584 31.03 -19.43 11.05
C PHE A 584 30.06 -19.65 9.90
N ARG A 585 30.60 -19.73 8.68
CA ARG A 585 29.80 -19.85 7.46
C ARG A 585 29.44 -21.29 7.16
N PHE A 586 28.32 -21.44 6.47
CA PHE A 586 27.85 -22.69 5.91
C PHE A 586 28.04 -22.70 4.39
N SER A 587 28.21 -23.88 3.80
CA SER A 587 28.45 -24.08 2.37
C SER A 587 27.80 -25.38 1.91
N SER A 588 27.36 -25.45 0.66
CA SER A 588 26.76 -26.67 0.08
C SER A 588 27.78 -27.62 -0.53
N SER A 589 29.01 -27.16 -0.77
CA SER A 589 30.02 -27.91 -1.52
C SER A 589 31.32 -28.10 -0.73
N PRO A 590 31.98 -29.26 -0.84
CA PRO A 590 33.32 -29.45 -0.31
C PRO A 590 34.42 -28.78 -1.15
N GLU A 591 34.11 -28.26 -2.35
CA GLU A 591 35.10 -27.72 -3.29
C GLU A 591 35.65 -26.33 -2.89
N GLU A 592 36.90 -26.04 -3.29
CA GLU A 592 37.62 -24.78 -2.99
C GLU A 592 37.36 -23.67 -4.03
N LYS A 593 37.77 -22.44 -3.67
CA LYS A 593 37.76 -21.17 -4.43
C LYS A 593 37.09 -21.20 -5.81
N LYS A 594 35.91 -20.56 -5.85
CA LYS A 594 35.11 -20.41 -7.06
C LYS A 594 35.32 -19.04 -7.69
N LEU A 595 35.27 -19.00 -9.01
CA LEU A 595 35.19 -17.77 -9.78
C LEU A 595 33.75 -17.60 -10.24
N PHE A 596 33.08 -16.58 -9.71
CA PHE A 596 31.68 -16.30 -10.04
C PHE A 596 31.59 -15.19 -11.08
N CYS A 597 30.78 -15.41 -12.09
CA CYS A 597 30.36 -14.44 -13.09
C CYS A 597 28.97 -13.92 -12.73
N PHE A 598 28.81 -12.60 -12.65
CA PHE A 598 27.56 -11.93 -12.36
C PHE A 598 27.14 -11.07 -13.55
N ARG A 599 25.84 -11.09 -13.86
CA ARG A 599 25.23 -10.28 -14.90
C ARG A 599 24.02 -9.52 -14.35
N PHE A 600 23.87 -8.27 -14.78
CA PHE A 600 22.65 -7.48 -14.57
C PHE A 600 22.51 -6.41 -15.68
N ASN A 601 21.29 -5.88 -15.85
CA ASN A 601 21.04 -4.73 -16.72
C ASN A 601 21.20 -3.42 -15.92
N SER A 602 21.99 -2.50 -16.48
CA SER A 602 22.39 -1.23 -15.86
C SER A 602 21.26 -0.19 -15.84
N VAL A 603 21.62 1.05 -15.50
CA VAL A 603 20.77 2.23 -15.63
C VAL A 603 21.16 3.03 -16.87
N PRO A 604 20.26 3.84 -17.47
CA PRO A 604 20.62 4.72 -18.58
C PRO A 604 21.81 5.63 -18.25
N ALA A 605 22.68 5.88 -19.23
CA ALA A 605 23.93 6.63 -19.04
C ALA A 605 24.79 6.09 -17.89
N PHE A 606 24.91 4.76 -17.81
CA PHE A 606 25.75 4.08 -16.82
C PHE A 606 27.20 4.55 -16.90
N SER A 607 27.71 5.06 -15.77
CA SER A 607 29.05 5.63 -15.65
C SER A 607 29.95 4.86 -14.69
N GLY A 608 29.47 3.74 -14.14
CA GLY A 608 30.25 2.84 -13.29
C GLY A 608 29.47 2.33 -12.09
N PHE A 609 30.02 1.32 -11.42
CA PHE A 609 29.48 0.79 -10.18
C PHE A 609 30.53 0.81 -9.07
N THR A 610 30.06 0.88 -7.82
CA THR A 610 30.87 0.66 -6.62
C THR A 610 30.25 -0.48 -5.83
N GLY A 611 31.06 -1.47 -5.47
CA GLY A 611 30.61 -2.68 -4.77
C GLY A 611 31.62 -3.18 -3.75
N SER A 612 31.10 -3.71 -2.66
CA SER A 612 31.85 -4.45 -1.65
C SER A 612 31.75 -5.94 -1.94
N PHE A 613 32.87 -6.67 -1.90
CA PHE A 613 32.92 -8.11 -2.23
C PHE A 613 33.79 -8.91 -1.26
N HIS A 614 33.32 -10.08 -0.84
CA HIS A 614 34.14 -11.09 -0.15
C HIS A 614 34.98 -11.84 -1.18
N GLY A 615 36.05 -11.18 -1.64
CA GLY A 615 36.83 -11.63 -2.78
C GLY A 615 37.46 -10.49 -3.56
N LYS A 616 38.00 -10.84 -4.72
CA LYS A 616 38.63 -9.89 -5.63
C LYS A 616 37.83 -9.73 -6.91
N LEU A 617 37.47 -8.48 -7.24
CA LEU A 617 36.95 -8.13 -8.55
C LEU A 617 38.08 -8.18 -9.59
N ILE A 618 38.04 -9.18 -10.47
CA ILE A 618 39.13 -9.44 -11.42
C ILE A 618 38.85 -8.96 -12.85
N LYS A 619 37.57 -8.93 -13.28
CA LYS A 619 37.14 -8.50 -14.61
C LYS A 619 35.77 -7.83 -14.52
N ALA A 620 35.53 -6.82 -15.36
CA ALA A 620 34.24 -6.16 -15.49
C ALA A 620 34.08 -5.65 -16.93
N TYR A 621 32.87 -5.75 -17.46
CA TYR A 621 32.51 -5.38 -18.82
C TYR A 621 31.19 -4.60 -18.81
N ASN A 622 31.10 -3.60 -19.67
CA ASN A 622 29.86 -2.89 -19.98
C ASN A 622 29.58 -3.06 -21.48
N ASN A 623 28.47 -3.70 -21.84
CA ASN A 623 28.13 -4.01 -23.23
C ASN A 623 29.28 -4.68 -24.01
N LYS A 624 29.88 -5.73 -23.41
CA LYS A 624 31.05 -6.47 -23.90
C LYS A 624 32.38 -5.66 -23.98
N GLU A 625 32.40 -4.38 -23.62
CA GLU A 625 33.63 -3.59 -23.54
C GLU A 625 34.26 -3.64 -22.13
N PRO A 626 35.59 -3.86 -22.00
CA PRO A 626 36.26 -3.89 -20.69
C PRO A 626 36.15 -2.56 -19.93
N MET A 627 35.90 -2.66 -18.64
CA MET A 627 35.86 -1.53 -17.69
C MET A 627 37.19 -1.40 -16.93
N ASP A 628 37.52 -0.18 -16.50
CA ASP A 628 38.65 0.09 -15.62
C ASP A 628 38.27 -0.20 -14.16
N ILE A 629 39.03 -1.09 -13.50
CA ILE A 629 38.79 -1.52 -12.12
C ILE A 629 39.80 -0.88 -11.18
N SER A 630 39.30 -0.36 -10.06
CA SER A 630 40.10 0.22 -8.98
C SER A 630 39.69 -0.36 -7.63
N PHE A 631 40.67 -0.76 -6.83
CA PHE A 631 40.46 -1.11 -5.42
C PHE A 631 40.38 0.18 -4.60
N ILE A 632 39.32 0.33 -3.81
CA ILE A 632 39.05 1.54 -3.03
C ILE A 632 39.54 1.38 -1.59
N GLY A 633 39.39 0.18 -1.01
CA GLY A 633 39.81 -0.08 0.36
C GLY A 633 39.11 -1.29 0.97
N GLN A 634 39.21 -1.40 2.30
CA GLN A 634 38.39 -2.32 3.08
C GLN A 634 36.94 -1.82 3.07
N GLY A 635 36.04 -2.67 2.59
CA GLY A 635 34.61 -2.43 2.58
C GLY A 635 33.95 -2.84 3.90
N HIS A 636 32.64 -3.01 3.87
CA HIS A 636 31.87 -3.40 5.05
C HIS A 636 31.98 -4.91 5.34
N PHE A 637 31.78 -5.31 6.59
CA PHE A 637 31.77 -6.73 7.00
C PHE A 637 33.07 -7.51 6.71
N GLY A 638 34.21 -6.82 6.56
CA GLY A 638 35.49 -7.44 6.22
C GLY A 638 35.67 -7.74 4.73
N SER A 639 34.78 -7.23 3.88
CA SER A 639 34.89 -7.31 2.43
C SER A 639 35.92 -6.31 1.85
N SER A 640 36.19 -6.42 0.56
CA SER A 640 37.02 -5.50 -0.21
C SER A 640 36.14 -4.66 -1.14
N GLU A 641 36.34 -3.34 -1.13
CA GLU A 641 35.56 -2.42 -1.96
C GLU A 641 36.27 -2.08 -3.28
N TYR A 642 35.52 -2.10 -4.38
CA TYR A 642 36.00 -1.82 -5.72
C TYR A 642 35.08 -0.88 -6.48
N ARG A 643 35.67 -0.10 -7.39
CA ARG A 643 34.95 0.69 -8.39
C ARG A 643 35.34 0.23 -9.79
N ALA A 644 34.33 0.00 -10.63
CA ALA A 644 34.50 -0.28 -12.05
C ALA A 644 33.89 0.85 -12.88
N THR A 645 34.64 1.40 -13.82
CA THR A 645 34.23 2.53 -14.67
C THR A 645 34.30 2.14 -16.15
N PRO A 646 33.23 2.33 -16.95
CA PRO A 646 33.29 2.05 -18.38
C PRO A 646 34.10 3.12 -19.11
N LYS A 647 34.73 2.75 -20.23
CA LYS A 647 35.49 3.69 -21.08
C LYS A 647 34.59 4.68 -21.80
N THR A 648 33.39 4.22 -22.16
CA THR A 648 32.38 5.00 -22.87
C THR A 648 31.06 4.90 -22.10
N VAL A 649 30.41 6.05 -21.90
CA VAL A 649 29.05 6.11 -21.35
C VAL A 649 28.07 5.95 -22.51
N ILE A 650 27.23 4.92 -22.44
CA ILE A 650 26.18 4.65 -23.42
C ILE A 650 24.87 5.24 -22.89
N PRO A 651 24.13 6.06 -23.66
CA PRO A 651 22.91 6.72 -23.17
C PRO A 651 21.81 5.75 -22.69
N GLU A 652 21.70 4.59 -23.32
CA GLU A 652 20.69 3.56 -23.05
C GLU A 652 21.12 2.60 -21.92
N VAL A 653 20.19 1.73 -21.49
CA VAL A 653 20.49 0.60 -20.59
C VAL A 653 21.41 -0.40 -21.29
N THR A 654 22.38 -0.92 -20.56
CA THR A 654 23.39 -1.87 -21.04
C THR A 654 23.53 -3.08 -20.13
N GLU A 655 23.97 -4.20 -20.69
CA GLU A 655 24.36 -5.36 -19.89
C GLU A 655 25.72 -5.12 -19.22
N VAL A 656 25.79 -5.35 -17.91
CA VAL A 656 27.03 -5.32 -17.13
C VAL A 656 27.35 -6.73 -16.68
N VAL A 657 28.60 -7.14 -16.89
CA VAL A 657 29.11 -8.46 -16.49
C VAL A 657 30.39 -8.28 -15.69
N PHE A 658 30.49 -8.90 -14.52
CA PHE A 658 31.69 -8.83 -13.69
C PHE A 658 32.02 -10.15 -13.01
N PHE A 659 33.29 -10.31 -12.64
CA PHE A 659 33.86 -11.57 -12.16
C PHE A 659 34.52 -11.38 -10.79
N ILE A 660 34.10 -12.17 -9.81
CA ILE A 660 34.65 -12.17 -8.46
C ILE A 660 35.38 -13.49 -8.21
N GLU A 661 36.69 -13.42 -7.96
CA GLU A 661 37.43 -14.51 -7.34
C GLU A 661 37.03 -14.53 -5.85
N ALA A 662 36.19 -15.49 -5.46
CA ALA A 662 35.61 -15.54 -4.12
C ALA A 662 36.67 -15.83 -3.05
N GLU A 663 36.51 -15.19 -1.90
CA GLU A 663 37.12 -15.67 -0.66
C GLU A 663 36.53 -17.04 -0.29
N GLU A 664 37.36 -17.89 0.30
CA GLU A 664 36.94 -19.22 0.70
C GLU A 664 35.82 -19.12 1.76
N GLY A 665 34.77 -19.92 1.59
CA GLY A 665 33.58 -19.89 2.44
C GLY A 665 32.45 -18.98 1.96
N TYR A 666 32.64 -18.22 0.86
CA TYR A 666 31.57 -17.46 0.20
C TYR A 666 31.22 -18.06 -1.16
N GLU A 667 29.93 -18.29 -1.41
CA GLU A 667 29.40 -18.94 -2.61
C GLU A 667 28.27 -18.11 -3.23
N ASN A 668 28.09 -18.20 -4.55
CA ASN A 668 27.06 -17.48 -5.32
C ASN A 668 27.03 -15.98 -4.99
N THR A 669 25.86 -15.39 -4.77
CA THR A 669 25.72 -13.96 -4.48
C THR A 669 26.07 -13.60 -3.03
N ALA A 670 26.39 -14.57 -2.15
CA ALA A 670 26.94 -14.31 -0.81
C ALA A 670 28.31 -13.62 -0.86
N VAL A 671 29.00 -13.65 -2.00
CA VAL A 671 30.20 -12.82 -2.20
C VAL A 671 29.88 -11.31 -2.25
N ILE A 672 28.61 -10.93 -2.39
CA ILE A 672 28.11 -9.56 -2.48
C ILE A 672 27.34 -9.21 -1.18
N PRO A 673 28.02 -8.74 -0.12
CA PRO A 673 27.40 -8.49 1.19
C PRO A 673 26.44 -7.30 1.22
N CYS A 674 26.53 -6.38 0.25
CA CYS A 674 25.69 -5.17 0.19
C CYS A 674 25.23 -4.92 -1.26
N PRO A 675 24.10 -4.21 -1.47
CA PRO A 675 23.70 -3.75 -2.80
C PRO A 675 24.85 -3.08 -3.57
N VAL A 676 24.95 -3.35 -4.87
CA VAL A 676 25.99 -2.74 -5.72
C VAL A 676 25.49 -1.39 -6.22
N SER A 677 26.11 -0.30 -5.77
CA SER A 677 25.71 1.07 -6.11
C SER A 677 26.08 1.41 -7.55
N LEU A 678 25.13 2.02 -8.28
CA LEU A 678 25.28 2.38 -9.69
C LEU A 678 25.34 3.90 -9.85
N SER A 679 26.27 4.37 -10.68
CA SER A 679 26.38 5.77 -11.08
C SER A 679 25.76 5.98 -12.46
N SER A 680 24.89 6.99 -12.59
CA SER A 680 24.26 7.38 -13.87
C SER A 680 24.34 8.89 -14.11
N GLY A 681 24.25 9.28 -15.37
CA GLY A 681 24.08 10.67 -15.81
C GLY A 681 22.75 10.88 -16.54
N LYS A 682 22.72 11.87 -17.43
CA LYS A 682 21.61 12.06 -18.37
C LYS A 682 21.72 11.03 -19.50
N GLY A 683 20.76 10.12 -19.57
CA GLY A 683 20.67 9.07 -20.57
C GLY A 683 19.47 9.23 -21.49
N LYS A 684 19.12 8.15 -22.18
CA LYS A 684 17.93 8.04 -23.02
C LYS A 684 17.05 6.91 -22.52
N MET A 685 15.74 7.13 -22.53
CA MET A 685 14.78 6.14 -22.09
C MET A 685 13.50 6.19 -22.92
N HIS A 686 12.95 5.00 -23.20
CA HIS A 686 11.64 4.87 -23.80
C HIS A 686 10.52 4.81 -22.76
N CYS A 687 9.29 5.16 -23.15
CA CYS A 687 8.14 4.92 -22.29
C CYS A 687 7.97 3.41 -22.07
N THR A 688 8.12 2.97 -20.83
CA THR A 688 8.02 1.57 -20.40
C THR A 688 7.83 1.51 -18.88
N ASP A 689 7.39 0.36 -18.38
CA ASP A 689 7.55 0.03 -16.97
C ASP A 689 9.05 -0.15 -16.65
N LEU A 690 9.58 0.71 -15.78
CA LEU A 690 10.98 0.73 -15.39
C LEU A 690 11.37 -0.51 -14.58
N THR A 691 10.42 -1.23 -13.98
CA THR A 691 10.70 -2.52 -13.32
C THR A 691 11.22 -3.58 -14.27
N LEU A 692 10.94 -3.45 -15.57
CA LEU A 692 11.37 -4.40 -16.60
C LEU A 692 12.80 -4.15 -17.10
N THR A 693 13.46 -3.10 -16.62
CA THR A 693 14.70 -2.58 -17.24
C THR A 693 15.98 -2.90 -16.49
N GLY A 694 15.93 -3.77 -15.48
CA GLY A 694 17.10 -4.18 -14.70
C GLY A 694 17.10 -3.57 -13.30
N ALA A 695 18.20 -2.91 -12.93
CA ALA A 695 18.41 -2.36 -11.58
C ALA A 695 17.30 -1.38 -11.10
N LEU A 696 16.56 -0.76 -12.03
CA LEU A 696 15.45 0.13 -11.71
C LEU A 696 14.25 -0.56 -11.04
N ILE A 697 14.19 -1.89 -11.02
CA ILE A 697 13.21 -2.64 -10.24
C ILE A 697 13.37 -2.42 -8.73
N ASN A 698 14.59 -2.15 -8.27
CA ASN A 698 14.92 -1.94 -6.84
C ASN A 698 15.07 -0.47 -6.46
N PHE A 699 14.91 0.45 -7.41
CA PHE A 699 15.07 1.87 -7.18
C PHE A 699 13.76 2.49 -6.66
N SER A 700 13.81 3.10 -5.49
CA SER A 700 12.75 3.97 -4.97
C SER A 700 13.24 5.42 -5.02
N GLY A 701 12.52 6.27 -5.76
CA GLY A 701 12.93 7.63 -6.06
C GLY A 701 12.04 8.26 -7.14
N LYS A 702 12.63 9.20 -7.90
CA LYS A 702 11.95 9.84 -9.04
C LYS A 702 12.72 9.60 -10.34
N ALA A 703 11.99 9.50 -11.44
CA ALA A 703 12.51 9.52 -12.81
C ALA A 703 12.08 10.81 -13.49
N VAL A 704 13.00 11.47 -14.18
CA VAL A 704 12.76 12.72 -14.91
C VAL A 704 12.90 12.46 -16.40
N TYR A 705 11.85 12.80 -17.15
CA TYR A 705 11.78 12.73 -18.61
C TYR A 705 11.74 14.15 -19.17
N GLU A 706 12.69 14.51 -20.03
CA GLU A 706 12.80 15.84 -20.64
C GLU A 706 12.67 15.73 -22.17
N LYS A 707 11.91 16.65 -22.77
CA LYS A 707 11.79 16.75 -24.23
C LYS A 707 11.49 18.18 -24.67
N LYS A 708 12.04 18.55 -25.82
CA LYS A 708 11.71 19.78 -26.53
C LYS A 708 10.79 19.49 -27.71
N ILE A 709 9.71 20.25 -27.83
CA ILE A 709 8.74 20.12 -28.91
C ILE A 709 8.42 21.49 -29.50
N LYS A 710 7.91 21.53 -30.74
CA LYS A 710 7.40 22.78 -31.33
C LYS A 710 5.89 22.76 -31.35
N LEU A 711 5.26 23.81 -30.81
CA LEU A 711 3.82 24.01 -30.81
C LEU A 711 3.50 25.42 -31.30
N GLU A 712 2.39 25.57 -32.00
CA GLU A 712 1.89 26.85 -32.48
C GLU A 712 0.45 27.05 -32.00
N LYS A 713 0.20 28.16 -31.29
CA LYS A 713 -1.14 28.64 -30.99
C LYS A 713 -1.59 29.51 -32.16
N LEU A 714 -2.41 28.94 -33.03
CA LEU A 714 -2.91 29.54 -34.26
C LEU A 714 -4.14 30.41 -33.99
N TYR A 715 -4.96 30.08 -32.99
CA TYR A 715 -6.17 30.83 -32.64
C TYR A 715 -6.25 31.18 -31.14
N PRO A 716 -6.85 32.33 -30.76
CA PRO A 716 -6.98 32.73 -29.35
C PRO A 716 -7.73 31.71 -28.48
N ASP A 717 -8.73 31.05 -29.07
CA ASP A 717 -9.64 30.13 -28.38
C ASP A 717 -9.10 28.69 -28.29
N GLU A 718 -7.94 28.41 -28.89
CA GLU A 718 -7.29 27.10 -28.74
C GLU A 718 -6.90 26.83 -27.29
N ARG A 719 -7.13 25.58 -26.89
CA ARG A 719 -6.70 25.00 -25.63
C ARG A 719 -5.78 23.82 -25.88
N PHE A 720 -4.81 23.63 -24.98
CA PHE A 720 -3.81 22.58 -25.04
C PHE A 720 -3.93 21.75 -23.77
N TYR A 721 -4.14 20.45 -23.93
CA TYR A 721 -4.24 19.50 -22.82
C TYR A 721 -3.14 18.47 -22.93
N ILE A 722 -2.50 18.14 -21.81
CA ILE A 722 -1.62 16.98 -21.71
C ILE A 722 -2.42 15.76 -21.28
N ASP A 723 -2.18 14.63 -21.93
CA ASP A 723 -2.83 13.35 -21.66
C ASP A 723 -1.77 12.25 -21.54
N ILE A 724 -1.76 11.60 -20.37
CA ILE A 724 -0.88 10.46 -20.04
C ILE A 724 -1.77 9.29 -19.61
N GLU A 725 -1.79 8.22 -20.39
CA GLU A 725 -2.68 7.08 -20.13
C GLU A 725 -2.25 6.27 -18.90
N ASN A 726 -0.94 6.06 -18.73
CA ASN A 726 -0.41 5.28 -17.62
C ASN A 726 0.99 5.73 -17.17
N ALA A 727 1.14 5.96 -15.88
CA ALA A 727 2.41 6.24 -15.21
C ALA A 727 2.36 5.78 -13.75
N ALA A 728 3.46 5.95 -13.01
CA ALA A 728 3.54 5.59 -11.60
C ALA A 728 2.72 6.50 -10.66
N THR A 729 2.98 6.38 -9.36
CA THR A 729 2.20 6.94 -8.24
C THR A 729 1.88 8.43 -8.34
N THR A 730 2.83 9.26 -8.74
CA THR A 730 2.60 10.70 -8.94
C THR A 730 3.36 11.21 -10.15
N ILE A 731 2.83 12.26 -10.78
CA ILE A 731 3.43 12.92 -11.95
C ILE A 731 3.46 14.42 -11.71
N ASN A 732 4.64 15.04 -11.80
CA ASN A 732 4.80 16.49 -11.82
C ASN A 732 5.21 16.93 -13.23
N ILE A 733 4.39 17.79 -13.83
CA ILE A 733 4.59 18.29 -15.19
C ILE A 733 5.03 19.75 -15.11
N GLU A 734 6.22 20.01 -15.62
CA GLU A 734 6.78 21.34 -15.80
C GLU A 734 6.85 21.68 -17.29
N ILE A 735 6.41 22.88 -17.65
CA ILE A 735 6.47 23.41 -19.01
C ILE A 735 7.22 24.73 -18.98
N ASN A 736 8.26 24.86 -19.79
CA ASN A 736 9.10 26.06 -19.87
C ASN A 736 9.62 26.51 -18.49
N GLY A 737 9.94 25.56 -17.61
CA GLY A 737 10.46 25.79 -16.25
C GLY A 737 9.41 26.21 -15.21
N LYS A 738 8.11 26.08 -15.50
CA LYS A 738 7.02 26.33 -14.56
C LYS A 738 6.20 25.06 -14.35
N THR A 739 5.89 24.72 -13.09
CA THR A 739 4.95 23.63 -12.78
C THR A 739 3.57 23.95 -13.34
N ALA A 740 3.12 23.12 -14.27
CA ALA A 740 1.80 23.21 -14.89
C ALA A 740 0.75 22.44 -14.10
N CYS A 741 1.07 21.20 -13.68
CA CYS A 741 0.19 20.38 -12.84
C CYS A 741 0.98 19.31 -12.08
N ILE A 742 0.38 18.84 -10.98
CA ILE A 742 0.83 17.66 -10.23
C ILE A 742 -0.36 16.71 -10.16
N PHE A 743 -0.18 15.49 -10.65
CA PHE A 743 -1.18 14.43 -10.57
C PHE A 743 -0.82 13.45 -9.46
N THR A 744 -1.81 13.09 -8.66
CA THR A 744 -1.68 12.07 -7.60
C THR A 744 -2.62 10.89 -7.79
N HIS A 745 -3.48 10.95 -8.80
CA HIS A 745 -4.45 9.93 -9.17
C HIS A 745 -4.91 10.16 -10.62
N LYS A 746 -5.43 9.09 -11.25
CA LYS A 746 -6.00 9.18 -12.60
C LYS A 746 -7.35 9.92 -12.60
N PRO A 747 -7.75 10.51 -13.75
CA PRO A 747 -7.02 10.57 -15.02
C PRO A 747 -5.88 11.60 -15.02
N PHE A 748 -4.78 11.31 -15.72
CA PHE A 748 -3.66 12.25 -15.87
C PHE A 748 -3.87 13.18 -17.05
N TYR A 749 -4.92 13.99 -16.94
CA TYR A 749 -5.38 14.93 -17.97
C TYR A 749 -5.46 16.34 -17.40
N ALA A 750 -4.76 17.31 -17.99
CA ALA A 750 -4.79 18.70 -17.51
C ALA A 750 -4.66 19.73 -18.64
N ASP A 751 -5.34 20.85 -18.48
CA ASP A 751 -5.16 22.05 -19.30
C ASP A 751 -3.80 22.67 -19.00
N ILE A 752 -2.96 22.79 -20.03
CA ILE A 752 -1.62 23.38 -19.98
C ILE A 752 -1.52 24.65 -20.83
N THR A 753 -2.64 25.17 -21.33
CA THR A 753 -2.71 26.28 -22.29
C THR A 753 -1.88 27.50 -21.86
N GLU A 754 -1.96 27.89 -20.59
CA GLU A 754 -1.28 29.08 -20.07
C GLU A 754 0.25 28.95 -20.02
N PHE A 755 0.76 27.73 -20.11
CA PHE A 755 2.20 27.43 -20.05
C PHE A 755 2.84 27.27 -21.44
N ILE A 756 2.02 27.10 -22.47
CA ILE A 756 2.46 26.97 -23.86
C ILE A 756 2.81 28.34 -24.46
N LYS A 757 3.96 28.41 -25.14
CA LYS A 757 4.36 29.55 -25.98
C LYS A 757 4.47 29.12 -27.45
N ASN A 758 4.36 30.07 -28.37
CA ASN A 758 4.59 29.79 -29.79
C ASN A 758 6.07 29.42 -30.05
N GLY A 759 6.28 28.32 -30.78
CA GLY A 759 7.60 27.80 -31.11
C GLY A 759 8.05 26.66 -30.20
N GLU A 760 9.33 26.66 -29.81
CA GLU A 760 9.92 25.59 -28.99
C GLU A 760 9.45 25.66 -27.54
N ASN A 761 8.88 24.57 -27.04
CA ASN A 761 8.47 24.37 -25.64
C ASN A 761 9.28 23.23 -25.04
N GLU A 762 9.72 23.42 -23.80
CA GLU A 762 10.39 22.39 -23.02
C GLU A 762 9.38 21.75 -22.07
N ILE A 763 9.25 20.42 -22.15
CA ILE A 763 8.40 19.60 -21.31
C ILE A 763 9.30 18.74 -20.42
N LYS A 764 9.07 18.82 -19.12
CA LYS A 764 9.72 17.97 -18.12
C LYS A 764 8.64 17.26 -17.31
N ILE A 765 8.69 15.93 -17.30
CA ILE A 765 7.77 15.06 -16.56
C ILE A 765 8.58 14.34 -15.50
N THR A 766 8.28 14.59 -14.24
CA THR A 766 8.89 13.88 -13.11
C THR A 766 7.89 12.87 -12.58
N VAL A 767 8.27 11.60 -12.54
CA VAL A 767 7.45 10.49 -12.05
C VAL A 767 8.05 9.95 -10.77
N SER A 768 7.28 9.92 -9.68
CA SER A 768 7.72 9.37 -8.38
C SER A 768 7.06 8.01 -8.12
N ASN A 769 7.79 7.07 -7.54
CA ASN A 769 7.27 5.76 -7.15
C ASN A 769 7.08 5.63 -5.63
N THR A 770 7.05 4.41 -5.10
CA THR A 770 6.85 4.11 -3.67
C THR A 770 8.09 3.45 -3.08
N LEU A 771 8.06 3.18 -1.76
CA LEU A 771 9.11 2.40 -1.08
C LEU A 771 9.08 0.90 -1.39
N CYS A 772 8.05 0.41 -2.09
CA CYS A 772 7.94 -1.01 -2.44
C CYS A 772 9.19 -1.52 -3.18
N ASN A 773 9.72 -0.74 -4.13
CA ASN A 773 10.92 -1.10 -4.89
C ASN A 773 12.14 -1.31 -3.97
N HIS A 774 12.38 -0.43 -3.00
CA HIS A 774 13.46 -0.59 -2.03
C HIS A 774 13.28 -1.84 -1.15
N TYR A 775 12.06 -2.10 -0.69
CA TYR A 775 11.78 -3.28 0.15
C TYR A 775 11.61 -4.58 -0.64
N SER A 776 11.73 -4.58 -1.97
CA SER A 776 11.61 -5.78 -2.82
C SER A 776 12.59 -6.91 -2.48
N THR A 777 13.76 -6.57 -1.94
CA THR A 777 14.77 -7.54 -1.51
C THR A 777 14.76 -7.79 -0.01
N ILE A 778 13.86 -7.18 0.74
CA ILE A 778 13.76 -7.28 2.20
C ILE A 778 12.50 -8.11 2.53
N PRO A 779 12.57 -9.14 3.39
CA PRO A 779 11.40 -9.93 3.77
C PRO A 779 10.32 -9.04 4.39
N SER A 780 9.20 -8.87 3.69
CA SER A 780 8.08 -8.04 4.12
C SER A 780 6.77 -8.69 3.74
N LYS A 781 5.80 -8.75 4.67
CA LYS A 781 4.41 -9.16 4.35
C LYS A 781 3.59 -8.01 3.75
N TYR A 782 4.16 -6.81 3.74
CA TYR A 782 3.56 -5.56 3.30
C TYR A 782 4.06 -5.10 1.94
N SER A 783 4.58 -6.05 1.17
CA SER A 783 5.05 -5.86 -0.19
C SER A 783 4.44 -6.94 -1.06
N ASN A 784 3.48 -6.59 -1.93
CA ASN A 784 3.02 -7.49 -2.98
C ASN A 784 3.96 -7.41 -4.20
N PHE A 785 5.27 -7.49 -3.98
CA PHE A 785 6.23 -7.45 -5.07
C PHE A 785 6.06 -8.65 -6.03
N PRO A 786 6.15 -8.47 -7.36
CA PRO A 786 6.40 -7.22 -8.09
C PRO A 786 5.13 -6.42 -8.44
N ARG A 787 3.93 -6.86 -8.05
CA ARG A 787 2.65 -6.22 -8.42
C ARG A 787 2.61 -4.73 -8.09
N ASP A 788 3.08 -4.36 -6.90
CA ASP A 788 2.99 -2.98 -6.40
C ASP A 788 4.24 -2.13 -6.75
N ALA A 789 5.19 -2.69 -7.51
CA ALA A 789 6.47 -2.06 -7.81
C ALA A 789 6.52 -1.36 -9.18
N SER A 790 5.52 -1.59 -10.04
CA SER A 790 5.43 -1.05 -11.40
C SER A 790 5.50 0.49 -11.40
N TRP A 791 6.39 1.07 -12.20
CA TRP A 791 6.60 2.52 -12.20
C TRP A 791 7.28 3.04 -13.48
N GLY A 792 7.38 4.36 -13.60
CA GLY A 792 7.85 5.07 -14.78
C GLY A 792 6.72 5.67 -15.62
N LEU A 793 7.09 6.25 -16.75
CA LEU A 793 6.16 6.69 -17.79
C LEU A 793 5.86 5.50 -18.70
N MET A 794 4.74 4.81 -18.44
CA MET A 794 4.43 3.49 -19.03
C MET A 794 3.71 3.56 -20.37
N SER A 795 3.16 4.71 -20.72
CA SER A 795 2.49 4.97 -22.00
C SER A 795 3.11 6.17 -22.71
N GLY A 796 2.80 6.31 -24.01
CA GLY A 796 3.09 7.54 -24.75
C GLY A 796 2.38 8.76 -24.13
N VAL A 797 2.94 9.94 -24.36
CA VAL A 797 2.39 11.23 -23.92
C VAL A 797 1.77 11.93 -25.12
N LYS A 798 0.59 12.50 -24.94
CA LYS A 798 -0.13 13.22 -25.99
C LYS A 798 -0.39 14.66 -25.56
N ILE A 799 -0.39 15.55 -26.54
CA ILE A 799 -0.94 16.90 -26.40
C ILE A 799 -2.17 17.00 -27.29
N ILE A 800 -3.32 17.25 -26.67
CA ILE A 800 -4.61 17.38 -27.34
C ILE A 800 -4.90 18.88 -27.48
N ILE A 801 -5.06 19.32 -28.73
CA ILE A 801 -5.40 20.70 -29.06
C ILE A 801 -6.89 20.73 -29.37
N THR A 802 -7.63 21.55 -28.62
CA THR A 802 -9.07 21.71 -28.81
C THR A 802 -9.44 23.15 -29.13
N GLU A 803 -10.62 23.32 -29.73
CA GLU A 803 -11.28 24.62 -29.91
C GLU A 803 -12.77 24.49 -29.54
N LYS A 804 -13.41 25.59 -29.15
CA LYS A 804 -14.85 25.56 -28.84
C LYS A 804 -15.67 25.36 -30.12
N SER A 805 -16.66 24.47 -30.05
CA SER A 805 -17.67 24.36 -31.11
C SER A 805 -18.42 25.68 -31.33
N LEU A 806 -18.59 26.03 -32.62
CA LEU A 806 -19.24 27.25 -33.09
C LEU A 806 -20.69 27.36 -32.60
#